data_AF-A0A5R9G135-F1
#
_entry.id   AF-A0A5R9G135-F1
#
_cell.length_a   1.000
_cell.length_b   1.000
_cell.length_c   1.000
_cell.angle_alpha   90.00
_cell.angle_beta   90.00
_cell.angle_gamma   90.00
#
_symmetry.space_group_name_H-M   'P 1'
#
loop_
_entity.id
_entity.type
_entity.pdbx_description
1 polymer ?
#
loop_
_entity_poly.entity_id
_entity_poly.type
_entity_poly.pdbx_seq_one_letter_code
_entity_poly.pdbx_strand_id
1 'polypeptide(L)'
;MGMQEHVIIRLVQAYLPHQAELLFSGGATPQALAREADLDGDGMPEVVAAYRQGQGLYLMVLKRYMSGWRVVAVAKGPGYDIEAFLVAPIVARYPGNLVVGWRIGAAWAKLSVYAWSPHGLVDLAPSDFSYSRLEVGDFPGAPEHARKAELALWIHDTAEAYRVDVLRWDRNRFLPATDVYPYYFGRVAAYYAELVSRHPDFRVYWYYLADAQEKAGNLDEALRAVDRALSIDAPYPSQETLTALRNRIAGAIAATAAGMRVPFGETRAAALFPASVKEVGGTRWGFVDERGAWRIPPTYSYATDFADARAVVQLAGKYGAIDASGRLVVPAEYEWLDSFAEGRATAFDREGARVVDENGRVLTKKAYPFIAKYSEGRALFSAQEGDKYLYGYLDREGGEVIPATFLEGNDFANGKAIVKVADGEYALIGPNGERKATYRYDYVGAPGDGLLPFRKETDGKYGYIDEAGKIVIEPRYSEARPFQAGRAVVNVAEDFKSEYGLIDRTGAFVVEPKYNEVRPLGDGRVALGQATDPEQPFIGSKYAIADANDGRLLTDFRFYAVNDFQDGLASVSDDARTYFIGRDGKPAAGYPRFDGSGTLTRHGDIIQANIDQRTFYYDRRLGSVVWSPNTTIPLSPPYVVKELKYKPNRDYLVYYPQVEGMSDAAAQEQANRRLRELAEVKPVPSGQLESSYTGDFEIPFFRGSLLVVELNAYDYPWGAAHGMPTLVYAHLDLKNGRFYELKDLFLPGSDYAKKLSDIVGEQIKTDPQYDFLFPDSYKGIKPDQPFYVTADALHLYFQPYEIGPYAAGFPTFHIPFDQLRDVIDANGEFWKSFH
;
A
#
# COMPACT_ATOMS: atom_id res chain seq x y z
N MET A 1 27.95 6.90 -7.56
CA MET A 1 27.38 8.08 -6.88
C MET A 1 27.29 9.16 -7.95
N GLY A 2 26.09 9.58 -8.37
CA GLY A 2 25.93 10.59 -9.44
C GLY A 2 26.33 11.99 -8.99
N MET A 3 26.65 12.87 -9.93
CA MET A 3 26.92 14.28 -9.67
C MET A 3 25.66 15.00 -9.18
N GLN A 4 25.80 15.86 -8.17
CA GLN A 4 24.71 16.73 -7.72
C GLN A 4 24.41 17.78 -8.80
N GLU A 5 23.15 18.21 -8.92
CA GLU A 5 22.69 19.13 -9.98
C GLU A 5 23.54 20.42 -10.07
N HIS A 6 23.88 21.03 -8.94
CA HIS A 6 24.70 22.25 -8.94
C HIS A 6 26.14 22.02 -9.45
N VAL A 7 26.65 20.79 -9.39
CA VAL A 7 27.96 20.41 -9.95
C VAL A 7 27.84 20.29 -11.46
N ILE A 8 26.77 19.65 -11.95
CA ILE A 8 26.46 19.53 -13.37
C ILE A 8 26.30 20.92 -13.99
N ILE A 9 25.56 21.82 -13.34
CA ILE A 9 25.36 23.21 -13.82
C ILE A 9 26.70 23.93 -13.96
N ARG A 10 27.56 23.91 -12.93
CA ARG A 10 28.87 24.57 -12.99
C ARG A 10 29.76 23.98 -14.06
N LEU A 11 29.75 22.66 -14.21
CA LEU A 11 30.49 21.98 -15.26
C LEU A 11 30.01 22.44 -16.64
N VAL A 12 28.71 22.38 -16.91
CA VAL A 12 28.14 22.80 -18.21
C VAL A 12 28.44 24.27 -18.50
N GLN A 13 28.30 25.15 -17.51
CA GLN A 13 28.60 26.58 -17.65
C GLN A 13 30.03 26.85 -18.11
N ALA A 14 31.00 26.02 -17.69
CA ALA A 14 32.39 26.16 -18.11
C ALA A 14 32.65 25.79 -19.59
N TYR A 15 31.72 25.09 -20.24
CA TYR A 15 31.81 24.64 -21.64
C TYR A 15 30.75 25.27 -22.55
N LEU A 16 29.93 26.19 -22.04
CA LEU A 16 28.99 26.96 -22.86
C LEU A 16 29.75 27.82 -23.88
N PRO A 17 29.31 27.85 -25.15
CA PRO A 17 29.82 28.81 -26.12
C PRO A 17 29.66 30.26 -25.64
N HIS A 18 30.48 31.16 -26.16
CA HIS A 18 30.36 32.59 -25.85
C HIS A 18 28.93 33.09 -26.17
N GLN A 19 28.30 33.79 -25.22
CA GLN A 19 26.90 34.27 -25.26
C GLN A 19 25.82 33.17 -25.33
N ALA A 20 26.15 31.92 -24.96
CA ALA A 20 25.16 30.88 -24.78
C ALA A 20 24.61 30.86 -23.34
N GLU A 21 23.35 30.49 -23.21
CA GLU A 21 22.65 30.37 -21.92
C GLU A 21 22.13 28.95 -21.73
N LEU A 22 22.37 28.36 -20.56
CA LEU A 22 21.80 27.06 -20.17
C LEU A 22 20.28 27.19 -20.06
N LEU A 23 19.54 26.23 -20.64
CA LEU A 23 18.08 26.19 -20.56
C LEU A 23 17.62 25.51 -19.26
N PHE A 24 16.43 25.91 -18.80
CA PHE A 24 15.77 25.38 -17.62
C PHE A 24 14.34 24.96 -17.97
N SER A 25 13.80 23.97 -17.25
CA SER A 25 12.40 23.56 -17.39
C SER A 25 11.45 24.66 -16.91
N GLY A 26 10.24 24.71 -17.48
CA GLY A 26 9.16 25.57 -16.98
C GLY A 26 8.45 24.94 -15.77
N GLY A 27 8.05 25.76 -14.78
CA GLY A 27 7.32 25.30 -13.60
C GLY A 27 7.60 26.11 -12.32
N ALA A 28 7.02 25.71 -11.20
CA ALA A 28 7.21 26.37 -9.89
C ALA A 28 8.65 26.25 -9.35
N THR A 29 9.38 25.21 -9.77
CA THR A 29 10.79 24.97 -9.46
C THR A 29 11.56 24.63 -10.75
N PRO A 30 12.15 25.64 -11.43
CA PRO A 30 12.92 25.42 -12.65
C PRO A 30 14.13 24.51 -12.42
N GLN A 31 14.26 23.43 -13.20
CA GLN A 31 15.42 22.53 -13.17
C GLN A 31 16.29 22.77 -14.39
N ALA A 32 17.60 22.64 -14.24
CA ALA A 32 18.48 22.76 -15.40
C ALA A 32 18.21 21.64 -16.41
N LEU A 33 18.14 21.96 -17.70
CA LEU A 33 18.10 20.96 -18.76
C LEU A 33 19.50 20.39 -18.99
N ALA A 34 20.06 19.78 -17.94
CA ALA A 34 21.36 19.12 -17.94
C ALA A 34 21.35 17.91 -17.01
N ARG A 35 21.94 16.79 -17.44
CA ARG A 35 22.00 15.55 -16.64
C ARG A 35 23.11 14.60 -17.04
N GLU A 36 23.44 13.69 -16.14
CA GLU A 36 24.31 12.55 -16.43
C GLU A 36 23.52 11.42 -17.11
N ALA A 37 24.11 10.84 -18.14
CA ALA A 37 23.63 9.63 -18.79
C ALA A 37 24.78 8.96 -19.54
N ASP A 38 24.87 7.63 -19.45
CA ASP A 38 25.73 6.87 -20.35
C ASP A 38 25.02 6.71 -21.70
N LEU A 39 25.51 7.45 -22.69
CA LEU A 39 24.94 7.51 -24.03
C LEU A 39 25.69 6.61 -25.01
N ASP A 40 26.96 6.28 -24.75
CA ASP A 40 27.79 5.51 -25.66
C ASP A 40 28.11 4.07 -25.26
N GLY A 41 27.71 3.66 -24.06
CA GLY A 41 27.73 2.27 -23.65
C GLY A 41 29.00 1.84 -22.91
N ASP A 42 29.90 2.77 -22.56
CA ASP A 42 31.20 2.44 -21.98
C ASP A 42 31.20 2.28 -20.45
N GLY A 43 30.08 2.56 -19.80
CA GLY A 43 29.90 2.45 -18.34
C GLY A 43 30.23 3.73 -17.58
N MET A 44 30.66 4.79 -18.27
CA MET A 44 31.04 6.08 -17.70
C MET A 44 30.07 7.15 -18.22
N PRO A 45 29.24 7.76 -17.34
CA PRO A 45 28.21 8.69 -17.80
C PRO A 45 28.80 9.95 -18.44
N GLU A 46 28.24 10.34 -19.59
CA GLU A 46 28.38 11.67 -20.16
C GLU A 46 27.46 12.67 -19.46
N VAL A 47 27.75 13.97 -19.63
CA VAL A 47 26.82 15.04 -19.27
C VAL A 47 26.20 15.60 -20.54
N VAL A 48 24.88 15.48 -20.65
CA VAL A 48 24.11 16.12 -21.71
C VAL A 48 23.47 17.40 -21.19
N ALA A 49 23.50 18.46 -21.98
CA ALA A 49 22.86 19.73 -21.63
C ALA A 49 22.24 20.44 -22.84
N ALA A 50 21.14 21.16 -22.61
CA ALA A 50 20.51 21.99 -23.61
C ALA A 50 20.77 23.48 -23.35
N TYR A 51 21.10 24.23 -24.39
CA TYR A 51 21.43 25.65 -24.29
C TYR A 51 20.87 26.45 -25.46
N ARG A 52 20.73 27.76 -25.24
CA ARG A 52 20.33 28.75 -26.24
C ARG A 52 21.56 29.51 -26.70
N GLN A 53 21.70 29.72 -28.01
CA GLN A 53 22.71 30.63 -28.56
C GLN A 53 22.07 31.44 -29.69
N GLY A 54 21.94 32.76 -29.48
CA GLY A 54 21.12 33.62 -30.34
C GLY A 54 19.67 33.16 -30.36
N GLN A 55 19.11 32.93 -31.55
CA GLN A 55 17.75 32.39 -31.74
C GLN A 55 17.71 30.85 -31.87
N GLY A 56 18.86 30.18 -31.77
CA GLY A 56 18.95 28.72 -31.92
C GLY A 56 18.94 27.98 -30.58
N LEU A 57 18.34 26.80 -30.57
CA LEU A 57 18.43 25.83 -29.49
C LEU A 57 19.42 24.73 -29.87
N TYR A 58 20.23 24.34 -28.89
CA TYR A 58 21.31 23.38 -29.10
C TYR A 58 21.38 22.41 -27.93
N LEU A 59 21.88 21.21 -28.21
CA LEU A 59 22.30 20.22 -27.25
C LEU A 59 23.83 20.14 -27.29
N MET A 60 24.46 19.87 -26.15
CA MET A 60 25.84 19.43 -26.07
C MET A 60 25.95 18.15 -25.26
N VAL A 61 26.96 17.34 -25.59
CA VAL A 61 27.38 16.19 -24.78
C VAL A 61 28.82 16.40 -24.37
N LEU A 62 29.08 16.35 -23.07
CA LEU A 62 30.39 16.41 -22.46
C LEU A 62 30.82 15.00 -22.04
N LYS A 63 32.02 14.58 -22.46
CA LYS A 63 32.62 13.31 -22.05
C LYS A 63 33.91 13.54 -21.28
N ARG A 64 34.13 12.74 -20.24
CA ARG A 64 35.30 12.82 -19.38
C ARG A 64 36.43 11.95 -19.94
N TYR A 65 37.58 12.57 -20.20
CA TYR A 65 38.83 11.88 -20.52
C TYR A 65 39.84 12.09 -19.40
N MET A 66 40.97 11.37 -19.43
CA MET A 66 42.09 11.59 -18.49
C MET A 66 42.58 13.05 -18.49
N SER A 67 42.44 13.76 -19.61
CA SER A 67 42.82 15.18 -19.76
C SER A 67 41.75 16.19 -19.30
N GLY A 68 40.61 15.72 -18.78
CA GLY A 68 39.47 16.56 -18.41
C GLY A 68 38.23 16.32 -19.28
N TRP A 69 37.20 17.14 -19.08
CA TRP A 69 35.95 17.09 -19.83
C TRP A 69 36.13 17.72 -21.22
N ARG A 70 35.42 17.19 -22.22
CA ARG A 70 35.40 17.74 -23.59
C ARG A 70 34.00 17.67 -24.17
N VAL A 71 33.62 18.68 -24.96
CA VAL A 71 32.43 18.62 -25.82
C VAL A 71 32.71 17.63 -26.95
N VAL A 72 31.92 16.55 -26.99
CA VAL A 72 32.09 15.44 -27.94
C VAL A 72 30.96 15.34 -28.98
N ALA A 73 29.81 15.97 -28.71
CA ALA A 73 28.73 16.11 -29.67
C ALA A 73 27.98 17.43 -29.45
N VAL A 74 27.50 18.02 -30.54
CA VAL A 74 26.57 19.16 -30.53
C VAL A 74 25.47 18.88 -31.54
N ALA A 75 24.21 19.11 -31.17
CA ALA A 75 23.08 18.98 -32.07
C ALA A 75 22.24 20.26 -32.02
N LYS A 76 21.79 20.75 -33.19
CA LYS A 76 20.87 21.90 -33.28
C LYS A 76 19.44 21.38 -33.45
N GLY A 77 18.52 21.94 -32.67
CA GLY A 77 17.10 21.63 -32.77
C GLY A 77 16.26 22.76 -33.37
N PRO A 78 15.04 22.44 -33.84
CA PRO A 78 14.05 23.43 -34.25
C PRO A 78 13.32 24.04 -33.04
N GLY A 79 12.42 24.99 -33.29
CA GLY A 79 11.54 25.56 -32.27
C GLY A 79 12.17 26.68 -31.45
N TYR A 80 11.50 27.05 -30.36
CA TYR A 80 11.87 28.19 -29.51
C TYR A 80 12.03 27.83 -28.03
N ASP A 81 11.69 26.60 -27.64
CA ASP A 81 11.83 26.05 -26.30
C ASP A 81 11.95 24.50 -26.31
N ILE A 82 12.28 23.88 -25.18
CA ILE A 82 12.34 22.42 -25.01
C ILE A 82 11.29 21.97 -24.00
N GLU A 83 10.38 21.11 -24.44
CA GLU A 83 9.27 20.59 -23.62
C GLU A 83 9.64 19.28 -22.90
N ALA A 84 10.32 18.36 -23.60
CA ALA A 84 10.81 17.11 -23.02
C ALA A 84 12.33 17.04 -23.12
N PHE A 85 12.99 16.63 -22.04
CA PHE A 85 14.44 16.42 -22.00
C PHE A 85 14.77 15.28 -21.03
N LEU A 86 14.82 14.06 -21.54
CA LEU A 86 14.99 12.85 -20.74
C LEU A 86 15.84 11.81 -21.45
N VAL A 87 16.29 10.79 -20.71
CA VAL A 87 17.05 9.67 -21.27
C VAL A 87 16.25 8.40 -21.02
N ALA A 88 16.07 7.59 -22.06
CA ALA A 88 15.28 6.37 -22.02
C ALA A 88 15.90 5.26 -22.89
N PRO A 89 15.73 3.97 -22.53
CA PRO A 89 16.25 2.84 -23.30
C PRO A 89 15.36 2.55 -24.52
N ILE A 90 15.38 3.41 -25.55
CA ILE A 90 14.48 3.28 -26.71
C ILE A 90 14.95 2.16 -27.64
N VAL A 91 16.21 2.20 -28.08
CA VAL A 91 16.75 1.26 -29.08
C VAL A 91 17.09 -0.10 -28.47
N ALA A 92 17.72 -0.06 -27.29
CA ALA A 92 18.16 -1.21 -26.51
C ALA A 92 18.16 -0.83 -25.01
N ARG A 93 18.32 -1.84 -24.15
CA ARG A 93 18.40 -1.64 -22.69
C ARG A 93 19.53 -0.69 -22.29
N TYR A 94 20.63 -0.73 -23.04
CA TYR A 94 21.81 0.10 -22.87
C TYR A 94 22.58 0.17 -24.20
N PRO A 95 23.19 1.32 -24.56
CA PRO A 95 23.16 2.61 -23.85
C PRO A 95 21.80 3.32 -23.90
N GLY A 96 21.65 4.38 -23.10
CA GLY A 96 20.44 5.21 -23.09
C GLY A 96 20.33 6.10 -24.34
N ASN A 97 19.10 6.41 -24.76
CA ASN A 97 18.82 7.36 -25.84
C ASN A 97 18.30 8.67 -25.27
N LEU A 98 18.76 9.80 -25.82
CA LEU A 98 18.31 11.12 -25.42
C LEU A 98 17.01 11.47 -26.17
N VAL A 99 15.92 11.63 -25.44
CA VAL A 99 14.60 11.99 -25.96
C VAL A 99 14.38 13.48 -25.74
N VAL A 100 14.14 14.22 -26.83
CA VAL A 100 13.99 15.67 -26.82
C VAL A 100 12.71 16.10 -27.53
N GLY A 101 11.93 16.93 -26.84
CA GLY A 101 10.73 17.57 -27.35
C GLY A 101 11.00 19.02 -27.73
N TRP A 102 11.16 19.31 -29.01
CA TRP A 102 11.40 20.67 -29.50
C TRP A 102 10.08 21.42 -29.62
N ARG A 103 9.80 22.41 -28.77
CA ARG A 103 8.55 23.18 -28.83
C ARG A 103 8.52 24.04 -30.10
N ILE A 104 7.64 23.67 -31.03
CA ILE A 104 7.47 24.31 -32.34
C ILE A 104 6.17 25.13 -32.44
N GLY A 105 5.29 25.02 -31.45
CA GLY A 105 4.08 25.84 -31.33
C GLY A 105 3.48 25.73 -29.93
N ALA A 106 2.38 26.47 -29.69
CA ALA A 106 1.73 26.52 -28.37
C ALA A 106 1.25 25.15 -27.87
N ALA A 107 0.82 24.27 -28.78
CA ALA A 107 0.30 22.94 -28.48
C ALA A 107 1.14 21.79 -29.10
N TRP A 108 2.31 22.09 -29.67
CA TRP A 108 3.04 21.16 -30.51
C TRP A 108 4.55 21.17 -30.22
N ALA A 109 5.10 19.97 -30.04
CA ALA A 109 6.52 19.71 -29.99
C ALA A 109 6.93 18.69 -31.05
N LYS A 110 8.05 18.92 -31.75
CA LYS A 110 8.70 17.93 -32.61
C LYS A 110 9.56 17.00 -31.76
N LEU A 111 9.33 15.71 -31.88
CA LEU A 111 10.13 14.70 -31.20
C LEU A 111 11.47 14.47 -31.90
N SER A 112 12.51 14.34 -31.11
CA SER A 112 13.81 13.79 -31.51
C SER A 112 14.21 12.69 -30.53
N VAL A 113 14.76 11.59 -31.06
CA VAL A 113 15.31 10.49 -30.26
C VAL A 113 16.74 10.26 -30.71
N TYR A 114 17.69 10.82 -29.97
CA TYR A 114 19.09 10.75 -30.32
C TYR A 114 19.74 9.45 -29.82
N ALA A 115 20.34 8.70 -30.73
CA ALA A 115 21.27 7.63 -30.44
C ALA A 115 22.72 8.12 -30.63
N TRP A 116 23.63 7.56 -29.83
CA TRP A 116 25.05 7.83 -29.97
C TRP A 116 25.65 7.16 -31.21
N SER A 117 26.59 7.84 -31.84
CA SER A 117 27.43 7.30 -32.91
C SER A 117 28.87 7.84 -32.78
N PRO A 118 29.87 7.22 -33.43
CA PRO A 118 31.24 7.74 -33.48
C PRO A 118 31.36 9.17 -34.07
N HIS A 119 30.31 9.66 -34.74
CA HIS A 119 30.25 10.98 -35.35
C HIS A 119 29.32 11.96 -34.61
N GLY A 120 28.85 11.58 -33.41
CA GLY A 120 27.95 12.39 -32.57
C GLY A 120 26.53 11.83 -32.50
N LEU A 121 25.58 12.69 -32.13
CA LEU A 121 24.17 12.33 -31.94
C LEU A 121 23.43 12.15 -33.29
N VAL A 122 22.75 11.03 -33.47
CA VAL A 122 21.91 10.72 -34.64
C VAL A 122 20.45 10.70 -34.22
N ASP A 123 19.62 11.57 -34.79
CA ASP A 123 18.17 11.57 -34.55
C ASP A 123 17.51 10.40 -35.28
N LEU A 124 16.91 9.49 -34.52
CA LEU A 124 16.21 8.32 -35.02
C LEU A 124 14.72 8.58 -35.24
N ALA A 125 14.17 9.67 -34.68
CA ALA A 125 12.76 10.01 -34.85
C ALA A 125 12.50 10.58 -36.25
N PRO A 126 11.46 10.11 -36.95
CA PRO A 126 11.00 10.73 -38.19
C PRO A 126 10.69 12.22 -38.03
N SER A 127 10.93 13.01 -39.07
CA SER A 127 10.77 14.47 -39.02
C SER A 127 9.33 14.95 -38.77
N ASP A 128 8.35 14.10 -39.07
CA ASP A 128 6.92 14.32 -38.91
C ASP A 128 6.38 13.87 -37.54
N PHE A 129 7.23 13.34 -36.65
CA PHE A 129 6.81 13.00 -35.29
C PHE A 129 6.63 14.28 -34.47
N SER A 130 5.38 14.74 -34.41
CA SER A 130 4.95 15.82 -33.54
C SER A 130 3.92 15.34 -32.52
N TYR A 131 3.96 15.90 -31.32
CA TYR A 131 3.03 15.57 -30.26
C TYR A 131 2.63 16.81 -29.46
N SER A 132 1.55 16.69 -28.70
CA SER A 132 1.07 17.68 -27.73
C SER A 132 1.36 17.26 -26.29
N ARG A 133 1.36 15.95 -26.01
CA ARG A 133 1.93 15.36 -24.78
C ARG A 133 2.72 14.10 -25.11
N LEU A 134 3.78 13.86 -24.36
CA LEU A 134 4.66 12.70 -24.52
C LEU A 134 4.74 11.93 -23.20
N GLU A 135 4.47 10.63 -23.27
CA GLU A 135 4.86 9.69 -22.22
C GLU A 135 5.93 8.75 -22.77
N VAL A 136 6.96 8.49 -21.97
CA VAL A 136 8.04 7.56 -22.30
C VAL A 136 8.16 6.54 -21.17
N GLY A 137 8.07 5.25 -21.50
CA GLY A 137 8.12 4.20 -20.49
C GLY A 137 8.13 2.81 -21.09
N ASP A 138 8.65 1.85 -20.34
CA ASP A 138 8.54 0.42 -20.66
C ASP A 138 7.15 -0.02 -20.22
N PHE A 139 6.21 -0.04 -21.16
CA PHE A 139 4.82 -0.34 -20.86
C PHE A 139 4.61 -1.87 -20.84
N PRO A 140 3.82 -2.40 -19.90
CA PRO A 140 3.45 -3.82 -19.85
C PRO A 140 2.96 -4.34 -21.20
N GLY A 141 3.69 -5.32 -21.74
CA GLY A 141 3.45 -5.98 -23.02
C GLY A 141 4.13 -7.33 -23.10
N ALA A 142 4.45 -7.79 -24.31
CA ALA A 142 5.00 -9.11 -24.54
C ALA A 142 6.45 -9.24 -23.97
N PRO A 143 6.81 -10.37 -23.32
CA PRO A 143 8.09 -10.52 -22.60
C PRO A 143 9.34 -10.25 -23.45
N GLU A 144 9.28 -10.56 -24.75
CA GLU A 144 10.38 -10.36 -25.70
C GLU A 144 10.70 -8.87 -25.95
N HIS A 145 9.79 -7.95 -25.61
CA HIS A 145 9.97 -6.51 -25.76
C HIS A 145 10.29 -5.79 -24.44
N ALA A 146 10.27 -6.50 -23.31
CA ALA A 146 10.56 -5.93 -22.00
C ALA A 146 11.94 -5.25 -21.97
N ARG A 147 12.07 -4.19 -21.16
CA ARG A 147 13.31 -3.43 -20.92
C ARG A 147 13.72 -2.47 -22.03
N LYS A 148 12.86 -2.27 -23.05
CA LYS A 148 12.91 -1.10 -23.93
C LYS A 148 11.76 -0.17 -23.57
N ALA A 149 11.93 1.13 -23.80
CA ALA A 149 10.86 2.09 -23.57
C ALA A 149 10.07 2.32 -24.86
N GLU A 150 8.75 2.26 -24.73
CA GLU A 150 7.78 2.78 -25.67
C GLU A 150 7.63 4.31 -25.53
N LEU A 151 7.11 4.92 -26.60
CA LEU A 151 6.74 6.31 -26.70
C LEU A 151 5.24 6.38 -26.94
N ALA A 152 4.49 7.03 -26.07
CA ALA A 152 3.09 7.35 -26.32
C ALA A 152 2.94 8.83 -26.66
N LEU A 153 2.56 9.09 -27.90
CA LEU A 153 2.38 10.42 -28.47
C LEU A 153 0.90 10.78 -28.40
N TRP A 154 0.55 11.76 -27.57
CA TRP A 154 -0.79 12.36 -27.56
C TRP A 154 -0.79 13.54 -28.52
N ILE A 155 -1.50 13.38 -29.63
CA ILE A 155 -1.52 14.31 -30.77
C ILE A 155 -2.87 15.01 -30.74
N HIS A 156 -2.87 16.31 -30.44
CA HIS A 156 -4.11 17.08 -30.34
C HIS A 156 -4.90 17.02 -31.65
N ASP A 157 -6.19 16.76 -31.54
CA ASP A 157 -7.10 16.74 -32.69
C ASP A 157 -7.99 17.98 -32.64
N THR A 158 -8.95 18.00 -31.71
CA THR A 158 -9.86 19.13 -31.52
C THR A 158 -10.42 19.14 -30.09
N ALA A 159 -10.76 20.32 -29.56
CA ALA A 159 -11.20 20.47 -28.17
C ALA A 159 -10.24 19.79 -27.17
N GLU A 160 -10.73 18.88 -26.32
CA GLU A 160 -9.90 18.06 -25.43
C GLU A 160 -9.54 16.69 -26.05
N ALA A 161 -9.80 16.46 -27.34
CA ALA A 161 -9.50 15.19 -27.99
C ALA A 161 -8.04 15.12 -28.48
N TYR A 162 -7.46 13.93 -28.30
CA TYR A 162 -6.13 13.54 -28.73
C TYR A 162 -6.14 12.18 -29.43
N ARG A 163 -5.54 12.10 -30.61
CA ARG A 163 -5.11 10.80 -31.14
C ARG A 163 -3.92 10.32 -30.33
N VAL A 164 -3.91 9.06 -29.91
CA VAL A 164 -2.80 8.49 -29.14
C VAL A 164 -2.13 7.40 -29.95
N ASP A 165 -0.84 7.60 -30.25
CA ASP A 165 0.01 6.63 -30.94
C ASP A 165 1.04 6.08 -29.95
N VAL A 166 0.99 4.77 -29.65
CA VAL A 166 1.99 4.09 -28.79
C VAL A 166 2.95 3.30 -29.67
N LEU A 167 4.22 3.69 -29.62
CA LEU A 167 5.26 3.28 -30.54
C LEU A 167 6.44 2.66 -29.80
N ARG A 168 7.11 1.69 -30.42
CA ARG A 168 8.39 1.16 -29.97
C ARG A 168 9.42 1.15 -31.08
N TRP A 169 10.69 1.12 -30.70
CA TRP A 169 11.77 0.87 -31.64
C TRP A 169 11.96 -0.63 -31.86
N ASP A 170 11.63 -1.10 -33.06
CA ASP A 170 11.89 -2.46 -33.49
C ASP A 170 12.18 -2.52 -34.99
N ARG A 171 12.99 -3.51 -35.42
CA ARG A 171 13.43 -3.65 -36.82
C ARG A 171 13.98 -2.36 -37.42
N ASN A 172 14.75 -1.61 -36.62
CA ASN A 172 15.41 -0.36 -37.00
C ASN A 172 14.46 0.79 -37.40
N ARG A 173 13.23 0.82 -36.86
CA ARG A 173 12.26 1.90 -37.04
C ARG A 173 11.26 1.96 -35.87
N PHE A 174 10.47 3.03 -35.79
CA PHE A 174 9.34 3.09 -34.87
C PHE A 174 8.13 2.33 -35.44
N LEU A 175 7.57 1.43 -34.64
CA LEU A 175 6.40 0.60 -34.97
C LEU A 175 5.34 0.72 -33.87
N PRO A 176 4.04 0.59 -34.20
CA PRO A 176 3.00 0.47 -33.19
C PRO A 176 3.27 -0.69 -32.22
N ALA A 177 3.19 -0.43 -30.91
CA ALA A 177 3.40 -1.42 -29.85
C ALA A 177 2.06 -2.06 -29.43
N THR A 178 1.44 -2.84 -30.31
CA THR A 178 0.06 -3.33 -30.10
C THR A 178 -0.12 -4.25 -28.90
N ASP A 179 0.93 -4.95 -28.48
CA ASP A 179 0.96 -5.80 -27.28
C ASP A 179 0.86 -5.00 -25.98
N VAL A 180 1.22 -3.71 -25.95
CA VAL A 180 1.04 -2.86 -24.76
C VAL A 180 -0.33 -2.19 -24.70
N TYR A 181 -1.14 -2.34 -25.75
CA TYR A 181 -2.41 -1.62 -25.86
C TYR A 181 -3.40 -1.96 -24.75
N PRO A 182 -3.61 -3.24 -24.35
CA PRO A 182 -4.52 -3.58 -23.25
C PRO A 182 -4.23 -2.78 -21.97
N TYR A 183 -2.94 -2.60 -21.65
CA TYR A 183 -2.51 -1.80 -20.51
C TYR A 183 -2.65 -0.29 -20.78
N TYR A 184 -2.03 0.21 -21.85
CA TYR A 184 -1.89 1.64 -22.07
C TYR A 184 -3.23 2.30 -22.42
N PHE A 185 -4.01 1.68 -23.31
CA PHE A 185 -5.31 2.19 -23.73
C PHE A 185 -6.40 2.00 -22.68
N GLY A 186 -6.20 1.21 -21.63
CA GLY A 186 -7.05 1.26 -20.43
C GLY A 186 -7.10 2.66 -19.81
N ARG A 187 -5.95 3.34 -19.73
CA ARG A 187 -5.86 4.74 -19.25
C ARG A 187 -6.46 5.74 -20.23
N VAL A 188 -6.23 5.54 -21.53
CA VAL A 188 -6.82 6.38 -22.59
C VAL A 188 -8.34 6.25 -22.62
N ALA A 189 -8.88 5.04 -22.43
CA ALA A 189 -10.31 4.80 -22.35
C ALA A 189 -10.92 5.49 -21.12
N ALA A 190 -10.25 5.45 -19.96
CA ALA A 190 -10.69 6.16 -18.76
C ALA A 190 -10.76 7.68 -18.99
N TYR A 191 -9.74 8.26 -19.62
CA TYR A 191 -9.71 9.67 -20.01
C TYR A 191 -10.93 10.05 -20.86
N TYR A 192 -11.25 9.27 -21.89
CA TYR A 192 -12.40 9.55 -22.75
C TYR A 192 -13.74 9.23 -22.10
N ALA A 193 -13.80 8.26 -21.18
CA ALA A 193 -15.00 7.94 -20.41
C ALA A 193 -15.43 9.14 -19.54
N GLU A 194 -14.45 9.85 -18.95
CA GLU A 194 -14.70 11.09 -18.22
C GLU A 194 -15.18 12.21 -19.15
N LEU A 195 -14.55 12.37 -20.32
CA LEU A 195 -14.96 13.40 -21.29
C LEU A 195 -16.39 13.18 -21.81
N VAL A 196 -16.79 11.94 -22.11
CA VAL A 196 -18.18 11.68 -22.54
C VAL A 196 -19.19 11.81 -21.40
N SER A 197 -18.79 11.65 -20.13
CA SER A 197 -19.70 11.88 -19.01
C SER A 197 -19.97 13.37 -18.80
N ARG A 198 -18.94 14.21 -18.97
CA ARG A 198 -19.07 15.68 -18.93
C ARG A 198 -19.71 16.26 -20.19
N HIS A 199 -19.44 15.65 -21.35
CA HIS A 199 -19.84 16.15 -22.67
C HIS A 199 -20.44 15.03 -23.54
N PRO A 200 -21.63 14.51 -23.18
CA PRO A 200 -22.22 13.34 -23.84
C PRO A 200 -22.65 13.57 -25.30
N ASP A 201 -22.73 14.81 -25.74
CA ASP A 201 -23.10 15.18 -27.12
C ASP A 201 -21.87 15.35 -28.03
N PHE A 202 -20.65 15.27 -27.49
CA PHE A 202 -19.42 15.46 -28.26
C PHE A 202 -19.02 14.15 -28.94
N ARG A 203 -19.44 14.00 -30.21
CA ARG A 203 -19.15 12.82 -31.06
C ARG A 203 -17.68 12.40 -31.12
N VAL A 204 -16.75 13.36 -31.07
CA VAL A 204 -15.30 13.10 -31.15
C VAL A 204 -14.84 12.26 -29.95
N TYR A 205 -15.38 12.54 -28.76
CA TYR A 205 -15.03 11.80 -27.54
C TYR A 205 -15.58 10.38 -27.57
N TRP A 206 -16.78 10.17 -28.11
CA TRP A 206 -17.34 8.82 -28.28
C TRP A 206 -16.53 7.96 -29.25
N TYR A 207 -16.03 8.55 -30.35
CA TYR A 207 -15.14 7.84 -31.27
C TYR A 207 -13.85 7.40 -30.58
N TYR A 208 -13.16 8.33 -29.90
CA TYR A 208 -11.90 7.99 -29.25
C TYR A 208 -12.09 7.10 -28.02
N LEU A 209 -13.23 7.17 -27.33
CA LEU A 209 -13.60 6.21 -26.30
C LEU A 209 -13.72 4.80 -26.89
N ALA A 210 -14.42 4.64 -28.00
CA ALA A 210 -14.60 3.35 -28.65
C ALA A 210 -13.28 2.77 -29.16
N ASP A 211 -12.44 3.57 -29.84
CA ASP A 211 -11.11 3.16 -30.30
C ASP A 211 -10.20 2.77 -29.12
N ALA A 212 -10.24 3.53 -28.02
CA ALA A 212 -9.45 3.21 -26.85
C ALA A 212 -9.94 1.96 -26.11
N GLN A 213 -11.26 1.78 -25.95
CA GLN A 213 -11.84 0.60 -25.32
C GLN A 213 -11.56 -0.67 -26.14
N GLU A 214 -11.62 -0.59 -27.47
CA GLU A 214 -11.22 -1.70 -28.33
C GLU A 214 -9.75 -2.07 -28.13
N LYS A 215 -8.84 -1.09 -28.19
CA LYS A 215 -7.41 -1.31 -27.98
C LYS A 215 -7.09 -1.81 -26.57
N ALA A 216 -7.91 -1.44 -25.59
CA ALA A 216 -7.84 -1.93 -24.21
C ALA A 216 -8.35 -3.38 -24.05
N GLY A 217 -9.08 -3.92 -25.03
CA GLY A 217 -9.74 -5.23 -24.96
C GLY A 217 -11.14 -5.21 -24.33
N ASN A 218 -11.70 -4.03 -24.03
CA ASN A 218 -13.03 -3.85 -23.45
C ASN A 218 -14.09 -3.82 -24.57
N LEU A 219 -14.28 -4.96 -25.24
CA LEU A 219 -14.99 -5.02 -26.52
C LEU A 219 -16.48 -4.67 -26.42
N ASP A 220 -17.18 -5.08 -25.34
CA ASP A 220 -18.60 -4.78 -25.15
C ASP A 220 -18.85 -3.30 -24.87
N GLU A 221 -17.98 -2.66 -24.09
CA GLU A 221 -17.98 -1.21 -23.88
C GLU A 221 -17.67 -0.49 -25.19
N ALA A 222 -16.66 -0.94 -25.93
CA ALA A 222 -16.27 -0.36 -27.20
C ALA A 222 -17.42 -0.39 -28.21
N LEU A 223 -18.17 -1.50 -28.26
CA LEU A 223 -19.34 -1.64 -29.14
C LEU A 223 -20.45 -0.63 -28.76
N ARG A 224 -20.72 -0.46 -27.46
CA ARG A 224 -21.69 0.54 -26.98
C ARG A 224 -21.25 1.97 -27.32
N ALA A 225 -19.96 2.27 -27.15
CA ALA A 225 -19.41 3.59 -27.43
C ALA A 225 -19.47 3.93 -28.93
N VAL A 226 -19.14 2.99 -29.82
CA VAL A 226 -19.22 3.22 -31.28
C VAL A 226 -20.67 3.29 -31.77
N ASP A 227 -21.58 2.50 -31.20
CA ASP A 227 -23.02 2.60 -31.49
C ASP A 227 -23.56 3.98 -31.09
N ARG A 228 -23.14 4.50 -29.94
CA ARG A 228 -23.48 5.86 -29.53
C ARG A 228 -22.88 6.89 -30.49
N ALA A 229 -21.62 6.75 -30.90
CA ALA A 229 -20.99 7.65 -31.86
C ALA A 229 -21.74 7.70 -33.22
N LEU A 230 -22.22 6.55 -33.70
CA LEU A 230 -23.02 6.43 -34.94
C LEU A 230 -24.42 7.03 -34.83
N SER A 231 -24.98 7.11 -33.61
CA SER A 231 -26.31 7.66 -33.37
C SER A 231 -26.37 9.19 -33.37
N ILE A 232 -25.21 9.88 -33.35
CA ILE A 232 -25.13 11.34 -33.29
C ILE A 232 -25.10 11.92 -34.71
N ASP A 233 -25.87 12.98 -34.96
CA ASP A 233 -25.88 13.68 -36.24
C ASP A 233 -24.48 14.18 -36.65
N ALA A 234 -24.16 14.00 -37.94
CA ALA A 234 -22.84 14.28 -38.53
C ALA A 234 -21.70 13.53 -37.80
N PRO A 235 -21.59 12.19 -37.96
CA PRO A 235 -20.64 11.36 -37.24
C PRO A 235 -19.18 11.76 -37.51
N TYR A 236 -18.34 11.64 -36.48
CA TYR A 236 -16.90 11.85 -36.56
C TYR A 236 -16.15 10.53 -36.33
N PRO A 237 -15.06 10.23 -37.07
CA PRO A 237 -14.46 11.05 -38.14
C PRO A 237 -15.22 10.95 -39.48
N SER A 238 -15.83 9.80 -39.77
CA SER A 238 -16.81 9.62 -40.84
C SER A 238 -17.72 8.43 -40.52
N GLN A 239 -18.91 8.38 -41.13
CA GLN A 239 -19.82 7.25 -40.96
C GLN A 239 -19.19 5.92 -41.41
N GLU A 240 -18.40 5.96 -42.49
CA GLU A 240 -17.67 4.79 -43.01
C GLU A 240 -16.63 4.30 -42.00
N THR A 241 -15.85 5.20 -41.41
CA THR A 241 -14.82 4.86 -40.41
C THR A 241 -15.44 4.28 -39.15
N LEU A 242 -16.53 4.86 -38.63
CA LEU A 242 -17.22 4.33 -37.46
C LEU A 242 -17.87 2.97 -37.74
N THR A 243 -18.43 2.77 -38.94
CA THR A 243 -19.00 1.48 -39.35
C THR A 243 -17.90 0.42 -39.43
N ALA A 244 -16.72 0.77 -39.95
CA ALA A 244 -15.56 -0.12 -39.99
C ALA A 244 -15.07 -0.48 -38.57
N LEU A 245 -14.97 0.49 -37.66
CA LEU A 245 -14.61 0.27 -36.25
C LEU A 245 -15.62 -0.66 -35.56
N ARG A 246 -16.92 -0.40 -35.72
CA ARG A 246 -18.00 -1.23 -35.19
C ARG A 246 -17.92 -2.67 -35.69
N ASN A 247 -17.73 -2.87 -36.99
CA ASN A 247 -17.61 -4.20 -37.59
C ASN A 247 -16.37 -4.95 -37.09
N ARG A 248 -15.26 -4.23 -36.89
CA ARG A 248 -14.02 -4.80 -36.31
C ARG A 248 -14.24 -5.27 -34.87
N ILE A 249 -14.87 -4.45 -34.03
CA ILE A 249 -15.21 -4.80 -32.63
C ILE A 249 -16.17 -6.00 -32.59
N ALA A 250 -17.26 -5.96 -33.37
CA ALA A 250 -18.23 -7.06 -33.43
C ALA A 250 -17.59 -8.38 -33.89
N GLY A 251 -16.68 -8.31 -34.87
CA GLY A 251 -15.89 -9.47 -35.31
C GLY A 251 -14.97 -10.01 -34.21
N ALA A 252 -14.33 -9.14 -33.43
CA ALA A 252 -13.49 -9.53 -32.31
C ALA A 252 -14.31 -10.21 -31.19
N ILE A 253 -15.50 -9.71 -30.87
CA ILE A 253 -16.43 -10.33 -29.90
C ILE A 253 -16.82 -11.75 -30.37
N ALA A 254 -17.18 -11.89 -31.65
CA ALA A 254 -17.55 -13.18 -32.22
C ALA A 254 -16.38 -14.19 -32.20
N ALA A 255 -15.15 -13.74 -32.43
CA ALA A 255 -13.95 -14.58 -32.36
C ALA A 255 -13.64 -15.05 -30.93
N THR A 256 -13.77 -14.18 -29.94
CA THR A 256 -13.62 -14.52 -28.51
C THR A 256 -14.65 -15.55 -28.08
N ALA A 257 -15.92 -15.37 -28.46
CA ALA A 257 -16.99 -16.33 -28.17
C ALA A 257 -16.79 -17.71 -28.83
N ALA A 258 -16.09 -17.75 -29.97
CA ALA A 258 -15.74 -18.98 -30.67
C ALA A 258 -14.47 -19.67 -30.14
N GLY A 259 -13.87 -19.18 -29.05
CA GLY A 259 -12.65 -19.75 -28.46
C GLY A 259 -11.39 -19.57 -29.32
N MET A 260 -11.42 -18.69 -30.33
CA MET A 260 -10.23 -18.34 -31.10
C MET A 260 -9.40 -17.33 -30.30
N ARG A 261 -8.10 -17.62 -30.16
CA ARG A 261 -7.15 -16.76 -29.43
C ARG A 261 -7.02 -15.42 -30.18
N VAL A 262 -7.60 -14.36 -29.63
CA VAL A 262 -7.37 -12.99 -30.12
C VAL A 262 -5.91 -12.61 -29.81
N PRO A 263 -5.18 -11.87 -30.67
CA PRO A 263 -3.72 -11.73 -30.59
C PRO A 263 -3.22 -10.82 -29.46
N PHE A 264 -4.02 -10.57 -28.43
CA PHE A 264 -3.54 -9.88 -27.24
C PHE A 264 -2.91 -10.95 -26.34
N GLY A 265 -1.59 -11.12 -26.47
CA GLY A 265 -0.83 -12.05 -25.64
C GLY A 265 -1.09 -11.80 -24.16
N GLU A 266 -0.98 -12.86 -23.35
CA GLU A 266 -1.10 -12.81 -21.89
C GLU A 266 -0.22 -11.69 -21.33
N THR A 267 -0.84 -10.55 -21.02
CA THR A 267 -0.17 -9.37 -20.48
C THR A 267 0.17 -9.63 -19.02
N ARG A 268 1.47 -9.53 -18.69
CA ARG A 268 1.90 -9.46 -17.30
C ARG A 268 1.37 -8.14 -16.74
N ALA A 269 0.37 -8.18 -15.86
CA ALA A 269 -0.01 -7.01 -15.09
C ALA A 269 1.25 -6.46 -14.39
N ALA A 270 1.54 -5.16 -14.53
CA ALA A 270 2.60 -4.55 -13.75
C ALA A 270 2.33 -4.81 -12.27
N ALA A 271 3.31 -5.36 -11.56
CA ALA A 271 3.21 -5.45 -10.10
C ALA A 271 3.16 -4.02 -9.55
N LEU A 272 2.04 -3.70 -8.91
CA LEU A 272 1.82 -2.43 -8.22
C LEU A 272 1.96 -2.66 -6.73
N PHE A 273 2.69 -1.76 -6.08
CA PHE A 273 3.01 -1.86 -4.67
C PHE A 273 2.45 -0.65 -3.91
N PRO A 274 1.75 -0.86 -2.78
CA PRO A 274 1.20 0.23 -1.99
C PRO A 274 2.32 1.09 -1.42
N ALA A 275 2.22 2.40 -1.60
CA ALA A 275 3.24 3.37 -1.25
C ALA A 275 2.58 4.58 -0.59
N SER A 276 3.15 5.06 0.51
CA SER A 276 2.60 6.15 1.30
C SER A 276 3.48 7.40 1.31
N VAL A 277 2.84 8.57 1.32
CA VAL A 277 3.48 9.87 1.51
C VAL A 277 2.83 10.56 2.70
N LYS A 278 3.64 11.12 3.60
CA LYS A 278 3.18 11.93 4.73
C LYS A 278 3.11 13.38 4.28
N GLU A 279 1.92 13.99 4.38
CA GLU A 279 1.63 15.36 3.98
C GLU A 279 0.87 16.11 5.08
N VAL A 280 0.63 17.41 4.90
CA VAL A 280 -0.37 18.13 5.71
C VAL A 280 -1.74 17.53 5.42
N GLY A 281 -2.47 17.17 6.47
CA GLY A 281 -3.71 16.39 6.42
C GLY A 281 -3.51 14.89 6.60
N GLY A 282 -2.28 14.44 6.88
CA GLY A 282 -1.95 13.05 7.24
C GLY A 282 -1.27 12.24 6.15
N THR A 283 -1.03 10.96 6.44
CA THR A 283 -0.46 10.00 5.50
C THR A 283 -1.46 9.58 4.41
N ARG A 284 -1.04 9.64 3.15
CA ARG A 284 -1.81 9.22 1.98
C ARG A 284 -1.14 8.06 1.25
N TRP A 285 -1.95 7.13 0.77
CA TRP A 285 -1.54 5.93 0.05
C TRP A 285 -1.90 6.00 -1.43
N GLY A 286 -0.98 5.51 -2.25
CA GLY A 286 -1.14 5.25 -3.67
C GLY A 286 -0.36 3.99 -4.04
N PHE A 287 -0.03 3.83 -5.32
CA PHE A 287 0.68 2.65 -5.79
C PHE A 287 1.80 3.01 -6.76
N VAL A 288 2.97 2.41 -6.53
CA VAL A 288 4.16 2.54 -7.38
C VAL A 288 4.43 1.26 -8.15
N ASP A 289 5.10 1.36 -9.28
CA ASP A 289 5.61 0.19 -10.01
C ASP A 289 6.95 -0.31 -9.45
N GLU A 290 7.52 -1.36 -10.09
CA GLU A 290 8.84 -1.91 -9.75
C GLU A 290 10.00 -0.88 -9.80
N ARG A 291 9.80 0.30 -10.41
CA ARG A 291 10.81 1.38 -10.49
C ARG A 291 10.57 2.46 -9.44
N GLY A 292 9.56 2.31 -8.59
CA GLY A 292 9.15 3.31 -7.62
C GLY A 292 8.40 4.50 -8.22
N ALA A 293 7.97 4.41 -9.48
CA ALA A 293 7.20 5.47 -10.12
C ALA A 293 5.72 5.32 -9.78
N TRP A 294 5.08 6.42 -9.35
CA TRP A 294 3.64 6.45 -9.09
C TRP A 294 2.85 6.05 -10.34
N ARG A 295 2.04 5.01 -10.21
CA ARG A 295 1.04 4.59 -11.21
C ARG A 295 -0.36 4.99 -10.78
N ILE A 296 -0.59 4.98 -9.48
CA ILE A 296 -1.80 5.50 -8.85
C ILE A 296 -1.33 6.52 -7.80
N PRO A 297 -1.60 7.82 -7.99
CA PRO A 297 -1.16 8.86 -7.06
C PRO A 297 -1.68 8.65 -5.63
N PRO A 298 -0.94 9.12 -4.61
CA PRO A 298 -1.35 8.96 -3.22
C PRO A 298 -2.59 9.82 -2.92
N THR A 299 -3.73 9.16 -2.73
CA THR A 299 -5.04 9.82 -2.50
C THR A 299 -5.90 9.11 -1.45
N TYR A 300 -5.59 7.86 -1.12
CA TYR A 300 -6.32 7.05 -0.16
C TYR A 300 -5.78 7.24 1.25
N SER A 301 -6.61 7.13 2.28
CA SER A 301 -6.14 7.13 3.69
C SER A 301 -5.51 5.79 4.08
N TYR A 302 -5.82 4.72 3.34
CA TYR A 302 -5.28 3.39 3.54
C TYR A 302 -5.30 2.59 2.24
N ALA A 303 -4.34 1.69 2.04
CA ALA A 303 -4.29 0.77 0.91
C ALA A 303 -3.61 -0.55 1.30
N THR A 304 -4.13 -1.65 0.75
CA THR A 304 -3.54 -3.00 0.89
C THR A 304 -2.72 -3.38 -0.34
N ASP A 305 -1.94 -4.46 -0.24
CA ASP A 305 -1.34 -5.10 -1.42
C ASP A 305 -2.43 -5.64 -2.37
N PHE A 306 -2.08 -5.79 -3.65
CA PHE A 306 -2.99 -6.42 -4.61
C PHE A 306 -3.13 -7.92 -4.30
N ALA A 307 -4.36 -8.37 -4.04
CA ALA A 307 -4.77 -9.77 -3.91
C ALA A 307 -5.87 -10.07 -4.95
N ASP A 308 -5.77 -11.18 -5.67
CA ASP A 308 -6.68 -11.51 -6.79
C ASP A 308 -6.90 -10.34 -7.78
N ALA A 309 -5.81 -9.63 -8.10
CA ALA A 309 -5.79 -8.46 -8.97
C ALA A 309 -6.65 -7.27 -8.49
N ARG A 310 -6.92 -7.17 -7.19
CA ARG A 310 -7.61 -6.05 -6.53
C ARG A 310 -6.85 -5.57 -5.30
N ALA A 311 -6.87 -4.27 -5.03
CA ALA A 311 -6.39 -3.72 -3.78
C ALA A 311 -7.54 -3.05 -3.03
N VAL A 312 -7.71 -3.40 -1.75
CA VAL A 312 -8.64 -2.70 -0.86
C VAL A 312 -8.04 -1.33 -0.51
N VAL A 313 -8.84 -0.29 -0.64
CA VAL A 313 -8.46 1.10 -0.36
C VAL A 313 -9.51 1.78 0.51
N GLN A 314 -9.09 2.76 1.30
CA GLN A 314 -10.01 3.59 2.08
C GLN A 314 -10.06 5.01 1.51
N LEU A 315 -11.28 5.50 1.28
CA LEU A 315 -11.55 6.84 0.81
C LEU A 315 -12.66 7.45 1.67
N ALA A 316 -12.42 8.66 2.20
CA ALA A 316 -13.38 9.35 3.09
C ALA A 316 -13.89 8.48 4.26
N GLY A 317 -13.00 7.66 4.85
CA GLY A 317 -13.33 6.79 5.99
C GLY A 317 -14.11 5.52 5.65
N LYS A 318 -14.37 5.23 4.37
CA LYS A 318 -15.06 4.02 3.91
C LYS A 318 -14.16 3.15 3.03
N TYR A 319 -14.37 1.85 3.08
CA TYR A 319 -13.59 0.87 2.34
C TYR A 319 -14.25 0.52 1.01
N GLY A 320 -13.41 0.44 -0.02
CA GLY A 320 -13.74 -0.04 -1.35
C GLY A 320 -12.54 -0.77 -1.94
N ALA A 321 -12.56 -1.06 -3.25
CA ALA A 321 -11.45 -1.73 -3.91
C ALA A 321 -11.23 -1.24 -5.32
N ILE A 322 -9.97 -1.23 -5.72
CA ILE A 322 -9.52 -0.79 -7.03
C ILE A 322 -8.93 -1.94 -7.85
N ASP A 323 -8.98 -1.81 -9.17
CA ASP A 323 -8.19 -2.63 -10.08
C ASP A 323 -6.79 -2.02 -10.33
N ALA A 324 -5.95 -2.73 -11.10
CA ALA A 324 -4.58 -2.30 -11.40
C ALA A 324 -4.48 -1.02 -12.24
N SER A 325 -5.59 -0.52 -12.80
CA SER A 325 -5.64 0.79 -13.47
C SER A 325 -5.88 1.94 -12.48
N GLY A 326 -6.20 1.62 -11.23
CA GLY A 326 -6.63 2.60 -10.22
C GLY A 326 -8.13 2.89 -10.24
N ARG A 327 -8.91 2.19 -11.08
CA ARG A 327 -10.36 2.35 -11.12
C ARG A 327 -10.99 1.68 -9.91
N LEU A 328 -11.86 2.41 -9.21
CA LEU A 328 -12.69 1.89 -8.13
C LEU A 328 -13.73 0.92 -8.70
N VAL A 329 -13.53 -0.38 -8.46
CA VAL A 329 -14.40 -1.47 -8.91
C VAL A 329 -15.35 -1.95 -7.81
N VAL A 330 -15.01 -1.70 -6.54
CA VAL A 330 -15.95 -1.77 -5.42
C VAL A 330 -16.06 -0.37 -4.82
N PRO A 331 -17.25 0.26 -4.80
CA PRO A 331 -17.44 1.57 -4.20
C PRO A 331 -16.95 1.65 -2.75
N ALA A 332 -16.40 2.81 -2.37
CA ALA A 332 -15.97 3.07 -1.01
C ALA A 332 -17.16 3.47 -0.13
N GLU A 333 -17.96 2.49 0.28
CA GLU A 333 -19.19 2.69 1.06
C GLU A 333 -19.26 1.80 2.32
N TYR A 334 -18.40 0.79 2.41
CA TYR A 334 -18.39 -0.18 3.49
C TYR A 334 -17.62 0.31 4.72
N GLU A 335 -18.03 -0.13 5.91
CA GLU A 335 -17.29 0.11 7.16
C GLU A 335 -16.02 -0.73 7.22
N TRP A 336 -16.04 -1.90 6.59
CA TRP A 336 -14.88 -2.76 6.40
C TRP A 336 -15.02 -3.59 5.11
N LEU A 337 -13.90 -3.89 4.46
CA LEU A 337 -13.84 -4.78 3.31
C LEU A 337 -12.59 -5.66 3.42
N ASP A 338 -12.79 -6.98 3.48
CA ASP A 338 -11.69 -7.94 3.51
C ASP A 338 -10.96 -8.00 2.15
N SER A 339 -9.69 -8.44 2.18
CA SER A 339 -8.96 -8.76 0.96
C SER A 339 -9.64 -9.87 0.16
N PHE A 340 -9.61 -9.73 -1.17
CA PHE A 340 -10.16 -10.73 -2.06
C PHE A 340 -9.46 -12.08 -1.92
N ALA A 341 -10.26 -13.15 -1.93
CA ALA A 341 -9.80 -14.51 -2.17
C ALA A 341 -10.83 -15.29 -2.98
N GLU A 342 -10.32 -16.07 -3.94
CA GLU A 342 -11.14 -16.81 -4.90
C GLU A 342 -12.12 -15.90 -5.66
N GLY A 343 -11.72 -14.65 -5.90
CA GLY A 343 -12.54 -13.60 -6.52
C GLY A 343 -13.69 -13.08 -5.64
N ARG A 344 -13.67 -13.32 -4.33
CA ARG A 344 -14.70 -12.85 -3.38
C ARG A 344 -14.11 -12.06 -2.23
N ALA A 345 -14.86 -11.10 -1.73
CA ALA A 345 -14.54 -10.38 -0.50
C ALA A 345 -15.78 -10.30 0.39
N THR A 346 -15.54 -10.29 1.70
CA THR A 346 -16.58 -9.99 2.69
C THR A 346 -16.57 -8.50 2.95
N ALA A 347 -17.72 -7.87 2.75
CA ALA A 347 -17.94 -6.45 3.00
C ALA A 347 -18.86 -6.29 4.21
N PHE A 348 -18.54 -5.40 5.13
CA PHE A 348 -19.29 -5.18 6.37
C PHE A 348 -19.80 -3.74 6.44
N ASP A 349 -21.08 -3.61 6.81
CA ASP A 349 -21.75 -2.34 7.06
C ASP A 349 -22.65 -2.47 8.32
N ARG A 350 -23.48 -1.45 8.59
CA ARG A 350 -24.37 -1.43 9.76
C ARG A 350 -25.42 -2.54 9.79
N GLU A 351 -25.77 -3.12 8.64
CA GLU A 351 -26.71 -4.24 8.54
C GLU A 351 -26.01 -5.59 8.75
N GLY A 352 -24.69 -5.65 8.55
CA GLY A 352 -23.83 -6.81 8.79
C GLY A 352 -22.92 -7.15 7.60
N ALA A 353 -22.44 -8.38 7.56
CA ALA A 353 -21.56 -8.91 6.53
C ALA A 353 -22.32 -9.36 5.27
N ARG A 354 -21.76 -9.05 4.10
CA ARG A 354 -22.23 -9.44 2.76
C ARG A 354 -21.05 -9.92 1.91
N VAL A 355 -21.33 -10.74 0.90
CA VAL A 355 -20.29 -11.15 -0.08
C VAL A 355 -20.39 -10.28 -1.32
N VAL A 356 -19.26 -9.76 -1.78
CA VAL A 356 -19.13 -9.04 -3.05
C VAL A 356 -18.19 -9.77 -4.01
N ASP A 357 -18.47 -9.67 -5.31
CA ASP A 357 -17.56 -10.14 -6.37
C ASP A 357 -16.51 -9.08 -6.76
N GLU A 358 -15.60 -9.45 -7.67
CA GLU A 358 -14.48 -8.61 -8.13
C GLU A 358 -14.90 -7.31 -8.86
N ASN A 359 -16.19 -7.12 -9.11
CA ASN A 359 -16.80 -5.94 -9.71
C ASN A 359 -17.75 -5.22 -8.74
N GLY A 360 -17.72 -5.57 -7.45
CA GLY A 360 -18.52 -4.92 -6.41
C GLY A 360 -19.99 -5.33 -6.38
N ARG A 361 -20.39 -6.34 -7.13
CA ARG A 361 -21.77 -6.83 -7.06
C ARG A 361 -21.96 -7.65 -5.78
N VAL A 362 -22.91 -7.24 -4.95
CA VAL A 362 -23.36 -8.00 -3.79
C VAL A 362 -24.03 -9.30 -4.25
N LEU A 363 -23.53 -10.43 -3.76
CA LEU A 363 -23.99 -11.78 -4.12
C LEU A 363 -25.00 -12.35 -3.11
N THR A 364 -24.87 -11.99 -1.84
CA THR A 364 -25.78 -12.47 -0.80
C THR A 364 -27.13 -11.76 -0.86
N LYS A 365 -28.21 -12.49 -0.59
CA LYS A 365 -29.59 -11.94 -0.58
C LYS A 365 -29.91 -11.10 0.66
N LYS A 366 -29.12 -11.25 1.73
CA LYS A 366 -29.27 -10.58 3.03
C LYS A 366 -27.89 -10.34 3.66
N ALA A 367 -27.84 -9.51 4.69
CA ALA A 367 -26.68 -9.38 5.56
C ALA A 367 -26.67 -10.48 6.63
N TYR A 368 -25.49 -10.84 7.10
CA TYR A 368 -25.26 -11.85 8.14
C TYR A 368 -24.43 -11.25 9.28
N PRO A 369 -24.57 -11.72 10.53
CA PRO A 369 -23.70 -11.27 11.62
C PRO A 369 -22.20 -11.53 11.35
N PHE A 370 -21.86 -12.62 10.66
CA PHE A 370 -20.49 -12.97 10.32
C PHE A 370 -20.42 -13.82 9.04
N ILE A 371 -19.41 -13.56 8.21
CA ILE A 371 -19.02 -14.39 7.07
C ILE A 371 -17.49 -14.51 7.07
N ALA A 372 -16.97 -15.73 7.09
CA ALA A 372 -15.54 -16.01 6.98
C ALA A 372 -15.02 -15.78 5.55
N LYS A 373 -13.70 -15.77 5.39
CA LYS A 373 -13.05 -15.72 4.07
C LYS A 373 -13.38 -16.98 3.26
N TYR A 374 -13.43 -16.85 1.94
CA TYR A 374 -13.62 -18.00 1.06
C TYR A 374 -12.39 -18.93 1.09
N SER A 375 -12.67 -20.22 1.23
CA SER A 375 -11.71 -21.33 1.11
C SER A 375 -12.36 -22.50 0.39
N GLU A 376 -11.74 -22.97 -0.69
CA GLU A 376 -12.20 -24.07 -1.53
C GLU A 376 -13.65 -23.88 -2.04
N GLY A 377 -14.00 -22.65 -2.39
CA GLY A 377 -15.31 -22.27 -2.90
C GLY A 377 -16.43 -22.24 -1.86
N ARG A 378 -16.10 -22.19 -0.56
CA ARG A 378 -17.05 -22.08 0.55
C ARG A 378 -16.65 -20.97 1.51
N ALA A 379 -17.64 -20.36 2.15
CA ALA A 379 -17.44 -19.44 3.27
C ALA A 379 -18.37 -19.82 4.41
N LEU A 380 -17.82 -20.00 5.62
CA LEU A 380 -18.61 -20.19 6.84
C LEU A 380 -19.39 -18.91 7.12
N PHE A 381 -20.69 -19.00 7.39
CA PHE A 381 -21.50 -17.85 7.84
C PHE A 381 -22.22 -18.19 9.14
N SER A 382 -22.55 -17.15 9.92
CA SER A 382 -23.43 -17.29 11.07
C SER A 382 -24.83 -16.74 10.79
N ALA A 383 -25.83 -17.32 11.43
CA ALA A 383 -27.18 -16.81 11.51
C ALA A 383 -27.68 -16.87 12.95
N GLN A 384 -28.49 -15.89 13.34
CA GLN A 384 -29.06 -15.84 14.68
C GLN A 384 -30.39 -16.60 14.71
N GLU A 385 -30.52 -17.57 15.63
CA GLU A 385 -31.76 -18.27 15.95
C GLU A 385 -32.05 -18.12 17.46
N GLY A 386 -32.95 -17.19 17.80
CA GLY A 386 -33.18 -16.79 19.18
C GLY A 386 -31.93 -16.17 19.80
N ASP A 387 -31.46 -16.73 20.92
CA ASP A 387 -30.25 -16.28 21.63
C ASP A 387 -28.97 -17.00 21.17
N LYS A 388 -29.06 -17.86 20.14
CA LYS A 388 -27.92 -18.66 19.66
C LYS A 388 -27.50 -18.23 18.27
N TYR A 389 -26.19 -18.35 18.00
CA TYR A 389 -25.65 -18.32 16.65
C TYR A 389 -25.48 -19.74 16.14
N LEU A 390 -25.98 -19.99 14.93
CA LEU A 390 -25.76 -21.22 14.19
C LEU A 390 -24.95 -20.94 12.95
N TYR A 391 -24.21 -21.94 12.50
CA TYR A 391 -23.28 -21.84 11.40
C TYR A 391 -23.69 -22.71 10.22
N GLY A 392 -23.48 -22.16 9.02
CA GLY A 392 -23.69 -22.80 7.74
C GLY A 392 -22.60 -22.40 6.74
N TYR A 393 -22.76 -22.76 5.47
CA TYR A 393 -21.80 -22.41 4.42
C TYR A 393 -22.46 -21.81 3.20
N LEU A 394 -21.83 -20.75 2.66
CA LEU A 394 -22.17 -20.12 1.40
C LEU A 394 -21.39 -20.76 0.24
N ASP A 395 -21.98 -20.79 -0.95
CA ASP A 395 -21.27 -21.02 -2.21
C ASP A 395 -20.68 -19.72 -2.78
N ARG A 396 -19.91 -19.79 -3.88
CA ARG A 396 -19.27 -18.62 -4.51
C ARG A 396 -20.27 -17.65 -5.15
N GLU A 397 -21.54 -18.01 -5.24
CA GLU A 397 -22.61 -17.17 -5.75
C GLU A 397 -23.39 -16.51 -4.59
N GLY A 398 -22.94 -16.68 -3.34
CA GLY A 398 -23.55 -16.12 -2.14
C GLY A 398 -24.81 -16.86 -1.67
N GLY A 399 -25.09 -18.04 -2.24
CA GLY A 399 -26.18 -18.92 -1.87
C GLY A 399 -25.85 -19.76 -0.64
N GLU A 400 -26.83 -19.94 0.27
CA GLU A 400 -26.72 -20.85 1.41
C GLU A 400 -26.75 -22.31 0.94
N VAL A 401 -25.60 -22.87 0.55
CA VAL A 401 -25.49 -24.28 0.10
C VAL A 401 -25.62 -25.27 1.26
N ILE A 402 -25.16 -24.88 2.45
CA ILE A 402 -25.39 -25.61 3.69
C ILE A 402 -26.07 -24.65 4.68
N PRO A 403 -27.32 -24.91 5.10
CA PRO A 403 -28.05 -24.00 5.98
C PRO A 403 -27.38 -23.88 7.35
N ALA A 404 -27.63 -22.77 8.04
CA ALA A 404 -27.13 -22.53 9.38
C ALA A 404 -27.80 -23.44 10.41
N THR A 405 -27.20 -24.61 10.65
CA THR A 405 -27.72 -25.63 11.59
C THR A 405 -26.68 -26.14 12.59
N PHE A 406 -25.42 -25.75 12.44
CA PHE A 406 -24.32 -26.24 13.28
C PHE A 406 -24.02 -25.28 14.43
N LEU A 407 -23.54 -25.81 15.56
CA LEU A 407 -23.11 -25.00 16.69
C LEU A 407 -21.74 -24.34 16.44
N GLU A 408 -20.87 -25.00 15.68
CA GLU A 408 -19.52 -24.56 15.33
C GLU A 408 -19.13 -25.19 13.97
N GLY A 409 -18.19 -24.57 13.25
CA GLY A 409 -17.60 -25.11 12.02
C GLY A 409 -16.24 -24.50 11.70
N ASN A 410 -15.41 -25.22 10.95
CA ASN A 410 -14.14 -24.72 10.43
C ASN A 410 -14.20 -24.49 8.90
N ASP A 411 -13.16 -23.89 8.34
CA ASP A 411 -13.02 -23.71 6.90
C ASP A 411 -12.86 -25.06 6.17
N PHE A 412 -13.30 -25.09 4.91
CA PHE A 412 -13.06 -26.23 4.04
C PHE A 412 -11.58 -26.35 3.67
N ALA A 413 -11.06 -27.56 3.83
CA ALA A 413 -9.73 -27.96 3.39
C ALA A 413 -9.75 -29.39 2.86
N ASN A 414 -9.15 -29.62 1.69
CA ASN A 414 -9.18 -30.88 0.95
C ASN A 414 -10.61 -31.44 0.75
N GLY A 415 -11.57 -30.57 0.47
CA GLY A 415 -12.97 -30.88 0.22
C GLY A 415 -13.74 -31.37 1.44
N LYS A 416 -13.30 -31.00 2.65
CA LYS A 416 -13.88 -31.44 3.92
C LYS A 416 -13.88 -30.33 4.97
N ALA A 417 -14.87 -30.37 5.85
CA ALA A 417 -14.95 -29.55 7.06
C ALA A 417 -15.47 -30.38 8.24
N ILE A 418 -15.12 -29.99 9.45
CA ILE A 418 -15.65 -30.49 10.71
C ILE A 418 -16.63 -29.49 11.28
N VAL A 419 -17.81 -29.98 11.61
CA VAL A 419 -18.88 -29.18 12.20
C VAL A 419 -19.37 -29.83 13.50
N LYS A 420 -19.73 -29.00 14.46
CA LYS A 420 -20.37 -29.44 15.70
C LYS A 420 -21.87 -29.47 15.50
N VAL A 421 -22.46 -30.66 15.52
CA VAL A 421 -23.88 -30.89 15.27
C VAL A 421 -24.70 -30.71 16.55
N ALA A 422 -24.16 -31.19 17.67
CA ALA A 422 -24.72 -31.04 19.01
C ALA A 422 -23.59 -31.14 20.04
N ASP A 423 -23.89 -30.92 21.32
CA ASP A 423 -22.92 -31.12 22.40
C ASP A 423 -22.40 -32.56 22.39
N GLY A 424 -21.07 -32.72 22.29
CA GLY A 424 -20.40 -34.02 22.19
C GLY A 424 -20.58 -34.76 20.86
N GLU A 425 -21.14 -34.12 19.83
CA GLU A 425 -21.36 -34.73 18.51
C GLU A 425 -20.81 -33.85 17.37
N TYR A 426 -19.79 -34.36 16.68
CA TYR A 426 -19.16 -33.73 15.53
C TYR A 426 -19.40 -34.55 14.26
N ALA A 427 -19.35 -33.89 13.11
CA ALA A 427 -19.45 -34.54 11.81
C ALA A 427 -18.39 -34.03 10.83
N LEU A 428 -17.80 -34.95 10.07
CA LEU A 428 -17.02 -34.63 8.88
C LEU A 428 -18.00 -34.48 7.72
N ILE A 429 -18.05 -33.31 7.11
CA ILE A 429 -18.93 -33.00 6.00
C ILE A 429 -18.11 -32.72 4.74
N GLY A 430 -18.71 -32.94 3.57
CA GLY A 430 -18.19 -32.42 2.32
C GLY A 430 -18.90 -31.14 1.85
N PRO A 431 -18.49 -30.61 0.68
CA PRO A 431 -18.83 -29.25 0.26
C PRO A 431 -20.32 -29.03 -0.02
N ASN A 432 -21.12 -30.08 -0.14
CA ASN A 432 -22.57 -29.98 -0.33
C ASN A 432 -23.36 -30.37 0.94
N GLY A 433 -22.67 -30.43 2.08
CA GLY A 433 -23.25 -30.81 3.36
C GLY A 433 -23.42 -32.32 3.53
N GLU A 434 -22.92 -33.13 2.60
CA GLU A 434 -22.99 -34.58 2.73
C GLU A 434 -22.16 -35.03 3.92
N ARG A 435 -22.80 -35.76 4.84
CA ARG A 435 -22.15 -36.25 6.05
C ARG A 435 -21.31 -37.48 5.70
N LYS A 436 -19.99 -37.35 5.83
CA LYS A 436 -19.01 -38.41 5.55
C LYS A 436 -18.77 -39.30 6.77
N ALA A 437 -18.77 -38.72 7.97
CA ALA A 437 -18.63 -39.44 9.23
C ALA A 437 -19.24 -38.66 10.41
N THR A 438 -19.49 -39.36 11.52
CA THR A 438 -19.94 -38.80 12.80
C THR A 438 -19.04 -39.28 13.92
N TYR A 439 -18.73 -38.38 14.85
CA TYR A 439 -17.85 -38.63 15.98
C TYR A 439 -18.57 -38.23 17.26
N ARG A 440 -18.53 -39.11 18.27
CA ARG A 440 -19.10 -38.88 19.60
C ARG A 440 -17.98 -38.63 20.60
N TYR A 441 -17.48 -37.40 20.59
CA TYR A 441 -16.38 -36.93 21.41
C TYR A 441 -16.67 -35.51 21.85
N ASP A 442 -16.12 -35.13 23.00
CA ASP A 442 -16.21 -33.76 23.53
C ASP A 442 -15.62 -32.72 22.56
N TYR A 443 -14.57 -33.10 21.82
CA TYR A 443 -13.99 -32.28 20.76
C TYR A 443 -13.45 -33.10 19.60
N VAL A 444 -13.64 -32.59 18.37
CA VAL A 444 -12.94 -33.02 17.15
C VAL A 444 -12.53 -31.77 16.37
N GLY A 445 -11.26 -31.65 16.05
CA GLY A 445 -10.71 -30.50 15.31
C GLY A 445 -10.61 -30.74 13.82
N ALA A 446 -10.12 -29.72 13.11
CA ALA A 446 -9.97 -29.72 11.65
C ALA A 446 -9.11 -30.90 11.14
N PRO A 447 -9.45 -31.49 9.99
CA PRO A 447 -8.65 -32.54 9.39
C PRO A 447 -7.31 -32.00 8.85
N GLY A 448 -6.25 -32.76 9.08
CA GLY A 448 -4.91 -32.49 8.55
C GLY A 448 -4.24 -33.79 8.11
N ASP A 449 -3.79 -33.87 6.86
CA ASP A 449 -3.22 -35.08 6.24
C ASP A 449 -3.99 -36.40 6.54
N GLY A 450 -5.32 -36.33 6.66
CA GLY A 450 -6.19 -37.48 6.96
C GLY A 450 -6.27 -37.92 8.43
N LEU A 451 -5.75 -37.11 9.36
CA LEU A 451 -5.89 -37.29 10.81
C LEU A 451 -6.60 -36.08 11.43
N LEU A 452 -7.37 -36.32 12.48
CA LEU A 452 -8.12 -35.29 13.20
C LEU A 452 -7.72 -35.31 14.68
N PRO A 453 -7.33 -34.17 15.27
CA PRO A 453 -7.16 -34.09 16.71
C PRO A 453 -8.52 -34.27 17.40
N PHE A 454 -8.56 -35.04 18.47
CA PHE A 454 -9.80 -35.28 19.22
C PHE A 454 -9.55 -35.38 20.72
N ARG A 455 -10.59 -35.11 21.51
CA ARG A 455 -10.60 -35.26 22.97
C ARG A 455 -11.88 -35.95 23.41
N LYS A 456 -11.75 -36.98 24.26
CA LYS A 456 -12.90 -37.80 24.69
C LYS A 456 -13.83 -37.07 25.65
N GLU A 457 -13.28 -36.28 26.58
CA GLU A 457 -13.99 -35.64 27.70
C GLU A 457 -13.45 -34.22 27.92
N THR A 458 -14.22 -33.32 28.54
CA THR A 458 -13.91 -31.88 28.65
C THR A 458 -12.55 -31.55 29.29
N ASP A 459 -12.04 -32.39 30.20
CA ASP A 459 -10.72 -32.22 30.83
C ASP A 459 -9.72 -33.31 30.41
N GLY A 460 -10.06 -34.06 29.36
CA GLY A 460 -9.25 -35.15 28.85
C GLY A 460 -8.05 -34.69 28.01
N LYS A 461 -7.17 -35.63 27.71
CA LYS A 461 -6.06 -35.43 26.77
C LYS A 461 -6.52 -35.51 25.32
N TYR A 462 -5.73 -34.92 24.44
CA TYR A 462 -5.88 -35.01 23.00
C TYR A 462 -5.11 -36.20 22.44
N GLY A 463 -5.73 -36.86 21.45
CA GLY A 463 -5.10 -37.85 20.58
C GLY A 463 -5.45 -37.56 19.12
N TYR A 464 -5.27 -38.54 18.24
CA TYR A 464 -5.67 -38.43 16.83
C TYR A 464 -6.49 -39.63 16.39
N ILE A 465 -7.57 -39.35 15.67
CA ILE A 465 -8.38 -40.33 14.93
C ILE A 465 -8.13 -40.18 13.43
N ASP A 466 -8.33 -41.26 12.68
CA ASP A 466 -8.51 -41.17 11.23
C ASP A 466 -9.91 -40.66 10.87
N GLU A 467 -10.14 -40.41 9.58
CA GLU A 467 -11.45 -39.93 9.09
C GLU A 467 -12.60 -40.92 9.33
N ALA A 468 -12.32 -42.21 9.54
CA ALA A 468 -13.31 -43.21 9.89
C ALA A 468 -13.62 -43.23 11.41
N GLY A 469 -12.91 -42.42 12.20
CA GLY A 469 -13.08 -42.32 13.65
C GLY A 469 -12.27 -43.35 14.45
N LYS A 470 -11.37 -44.09 13.80
CA LYS A 470 -10.49 -45.04 14.49
C LYS A 470 -9.35 -44.27 15.14
N ILE A 471 -9.08 -44.54 16.42
CA ILE A 471 -7.94 -43.97 17.14
C ILE A 471 -6.64 -44.47 16.51
N VAL A 472 -5.83 -43.53 16.03
CA VAL A 472 -4.49 -43.77 15.45
C VAL A 472 -3.41 -43.44 16.48
N ILE A 473 -3.59 -42.36 17.24
CA ILE A 473 -2.72 -41.98 18.35
C ILE A 473 -3.59 -41.82 19.59
N GLU A 474 -3.29 -42.62 20.63
CA GLU A 474 -4.05 -42.58 21.89
C GLU A 474 -3.93 -41.20 22.57
N PRO A 475 -4.99 -40.73 23.25
CA PRO A 475 -4.96 -39.48 24.00
C PRO A 475 -3.83 -39.41 25.03
N ARG A 476 -2.93 -38.44 24.88
CA ARG A 476 -1.81 -38.21 25.81
C ARG A 476 -1.25 -36.78 25.81
N TYR A 477 -1.74 -35.92 24.92
CA TYR A 477 -1.28 -34.54 24.79
C TYR A 477 -2.24 -33.57 25.50
N SER A 478 -1.75 -32.49 26.10
CA SER A 478 -2.61 -31.44 26.63
C SER A 478 -3.19 -30.54 25.54
N GLU A 479 -2.53 -30.47 24.38
CA GLU A 479 -3.02 -29.82 23.16
C GLU A 479 -2.53 -30.58 21.92
N ALA A 480 -3.31 -30.60 20.85
CA ALA A 480 -2.97 -31.21 19.58
C ALA A 480 -3.46 -30.38 18.39
N ARG A 481 -2.54 -29.94 17.51
CA ARG A 481 -2.86 -29.21 16.29
C ARG A 481 -3.05 -30.16 15.09
N PRO A 482 -3.80 -29.76 14.04
CA PRO A 482 -3.93 -30.58 12.84
C PRO A 482 -2.58 -30.94 12.21
N PHE A 483 -2.50 -32.13 11.61
CA PHE A 483 -1.31 -32.55 10.87
C PHE A 483 -1.13 -31.72 9.59
N GLN A 484 0.11 -31.32 9.32
CA GLN A 484 0.52 -30.63 8.10
C GLN A 484 1.85 -31.20 7.63
N ALA A 485 1.93 -31.59 6.35
CA ALA A 485 3.13 -32.20 5.76
C ALA A 485 3.71 -33.39 6.59
N GLY A 486 2.83 -34.20 7.17
CA GLY A 486 3.17 -35.38 7.96
C GLY A 486 3.69 -35.09 9.36
N ARG A 487 3.50 -33.87 9.88
CA ARG A 487 3.89 -33.46 11.24
C ARG A 487 2.74 -32.79 11.97
N ALA A 488 2.72 -32.89 13.30
CA ALA A 488 1.79 -32.13 14.12
C ALA A 488 2.49 -31.54 15.35
N VAL A 489 2.06 -30.34 15.74
CA VAL A 489 2.50 -29.69 16.98
C VAL A 489 1.60 -30.15 18.11
N VAL A 490 2.22 -30.54 19.23
CA VAL A 490 1.53 -31.01 20.43
C VAL A 490 2.14 -30.38 21.67
N ASN A 491 1.33 -30.19 22.72
CA ASN A 491 1.78 -29.80 24.06
C ASN A 491 1.62 -30.99 25.02
N VAL A 492 2.53 -31.10 25.99
CA VAL A 492 2.46 -32.12 27.06
C VAL A 492 2.35 -31.53 28.46
N ALA A 493 2.48 -30.20 28.61
CA ALA A 493 2.39 -29.55 29.91
C ALA A 493 1.00 -29.77 30.53
N GLU A 494 0.98 -30.05 31.84
CA GLU A 494 -0.24 -30.28 32.63
C GLU A 494 -0.81 -28.98 33.24
N ASP A 495 -0.05 -27.89 33.18
CA ASP A 495 -0.39 -26.57 33.70
C ASP A 495 -0.36 -25.53 32.55
N PHE A 496 -0.38 -24.24 32.88
CA PHE A 496 -0.26 -23.16 31.89
C PHE A 496 1.12 -23.08 31.23
N LYS A 497 2.06 -23.99 31.55
CA LYS A 497 3.35 -24.02 30.87
C LYS A 497 3.18 -24.47 29.44
N SER A 498 4.14 -24.07 28.63
CA SER A 498 4.21 -24.42 27.23
C SER A 498 5.38 -25.37 27.05
N GLU A 499 5.07 -26.66 26.88
CA GLU A 499 6.04 -27.71 26.54
C GLU A 499 5.67 -28.29 25.18
N TYR A 500 5.76 -27.46 24.15
CA TYR A 500 5.46 -27.85 22.78
C TYR A 500 6.58 -28.68 22.17
N GLY A 501 6.18 -29.70 21.42
CA GLY A 501 7.02 -30.56 20.61
C GLY A 501 6.39 -30.82 19.24
N LEU A 502 7.09 -31.59 18.42
CA LEU A 502 6.66 -31.98 17.07
C LEU A 502 6.62 -33.49 16.97
N ILE A 503 5.50 -34.05 16.53
CA ILE A 503 5.33 -35.50 16.34
C ILE A 503 5.19 -35.88 14.87
N ASP A 504 5.55 -37.12 14.57
CA ASP A 504 5.22 -37.77 13.30
C ASP A 504 3.82 -38.41 13.33
N ARG A 505 3.41 -39.01 12.20
CA ARG A 505 2.09 -39.67 12.05
C ARG A 505 1.89 -40.90 12.93
N THR A 506 2.95 -41.46 13.52
CA THR A 506 2.87 -42.55 14.50
C THR A 506 2.71 -42.03 15.92
N GLY A 507 2.88 -40.72 16.11
CA GLY A 507 2.89 -40.05 17.41
C GLY A 507 4.26 -40.04 18.08
N ALA A 508 5.32 -40.50 17.41
CA ALA A 508 6.68 -40.41 17.93
C ALA A 508 7.18 -38.96 17.85
N PHE A 509 7.90 -38.50 18.87
CA PHE A 509 8.50 -37.17 18.87
C PHE A 509 9.65 -37.09 17.86
N VAL A 510 9.53 -36.13 16.94
CA VAL A 510 10.63 -35.66 16.08
C VAL A 510 11.37 -34.51 16.77
N VAL A 511 10.62 -33.68 17.50
CA VAL A 511 11.15 -32.66 18.39
C VAL A 511 10.56 -32.90 19.77
N GLU A 512 11.43 -33.14 20.75
CA GLU A 512 11.03 -33.33 22.15
C GLU A 512 10.28 -32.11 22.70
N PRO A 513 9.22 -32.32 23.49
CA PRO A 513 8.40 -31.24 24.03
C PRO A 513 9.13 -30.52 25.16
N LYS A 514 9.71 -29.36 24.86
CA LYS A 514 10.42 -28.50 25.83
C LYS A 514 10.47 -27.02 25.44
N TYR A 515 9.73 -26.66 24.41
CA TYR A 515 9.72 -25.32 23.83
C TYR A 515 8.44 -24.60 24.23
N ASN A 516 8.53 -23.31 24.55
CA ASN A 516 7.31 -22.55 24.85
C ASN A 516 6.49 -22.26 23.57
N GLU A 517 7.09 -22.45 22.39
CA GLU A 517 6.39 -22.36 21.13
C GLU A 517 7.04 -23.24 20.05
N VAL A 518 6.22 -23.88 19.22
CA VAL A 518 6.66 -24.59 18.02
C VAL A 518 5.77 -24.15 16.85
N ARG A 519 6.37 -23.50 15.86
CA ARG A 519 5.67 -22.99 14.68
C ARG A 519 6.14 -23.69 13.41
N PRO A 520 5.27 -24.47 12.72
CA PRO A 520 5.55 -24.94 11.38
C PRO A 520 5.76 -23.72 10.46
N LEU A 521 6.80 -23.76 9.62
CA LEU A 521 7.13 -22.65 8.70
C LEU A 521 6.92 -23.04 7.23
N GLY A 522 6.44 -24.25 6.94
CA GLY A 522 6.47 -24.82 5.59
C GLY A 522 7.87 -25.30 5.18
N ASP A 523 8.01 -25.81 3.94
CA ASP A 523 9.28 -26.31 3.38
C ASP A 523 10.05 -27.31 4.25
N GLY A 524 9.36 -28.07 5.11
CA GLY A 524 9.98 -29.00 6.05
C GLY A 524 10.81 -28.29 7.14
N ARG A 525 10.42 -27.07 7.54
CA ARG A 525 11.06 -26.28 8.59
C ARG A 525 10.09 -25.93 9.70
N VAL A 526 10.66 -25.75 10.88
CA VAL A 526 9.93 -25.37 12.10
C VAL A 526 10.75 -24.34 12.87
N ALA A 527 10.08 -23.31 13.40
CA ALA A 527 10.65 -22.41 14.40
C ALA A 527 10.40 -23.00 15.79
N LEU A 528 11.46 -23.14 16.57
CA LEU A 528 11.43 -23.57 17.97
C LEU A 528 11.68 -22.34 18.83
N GLY A 529 10.72 -22.00 19.68
CA GLY A 529 10.76 -20.85 20.58
C GLY A 529 11.30 -21.23 21.97
N GLN A 530 12.14 -20.37 22.52
CA GLN A 530 12.47 -20.32 23.94
C GLN A 530 12.08 -18.96 24.50
N ALA A 531 11.38 -18.97 25.63
CA ALA A 531 11.00 -17.75 26.33
C ALA A 531 12.23 -16.88 26.60
N THR A 532 12.11 -15.57 26.35
CA THR A 532 13.17 -14.61 26.68
C THR A 532 13.42 -14.57 28.19
N ASP A 533 12.36 -14.71 28.97
CA ASP A 533 12.37 -14.94 30.40
C ASP A 533 11.49 -16.17 30.71
N PRO A 534 12.08 -17.29 31.18
CA PRO A 534 11.31 -18.50 31.52
C PRO A 534 10.24 -18.29 32.60
N GLU A 535 10.42 -17.32 33.49
CA GLU A 535 9.42 -16.98 34.53
C GLU A 535 8.31 -16.10 33.97
N GLN A 536 8.53 -15.46 32.81
CA GLN A 536 7.59 -14.56 32.14
C GLN A 536 7.51 -14.85 30.62
N PRO A 537 7.05 -16.04 30.20
CA PRO A 537 7.07 -16.46 28.80
C PRO A 537 6.19 -15.61 27.87
N PHE A 538 5.25 -14.84 28.43
CA PHE A 538 4.37 -13.93 27.70
C PHE A 538 5.08 -12.69 27.13
N ILE A 539 6.30 -12.38 27.59
CA ILE A 539 7.09 -11.27 27.02
C ILE A 539 7.49 -11.58 25.58
N GLY A 540 7.81 -12.83 25.29
CA GLY A 540 8.13 -13.29 23.94
C GLY A 540 9.16 -14.41 23.93
N SER A 541 9.51 -14.81 22.71
CA SER A 541 10.42 -15.93 22.45
C SER A 541 11.60 -15.50 21.59
N LYS A 542 12.75 -16.14 21.82
CA LYS A 542 13.81 -16.26 20.82
C LYS A 542 13.62 -17.56 20.06
N TYR A 543 13.77 -17.51 18.75
CA TYR A 543 13.57 -18.65 17.87
C TYR A 543 14.89 -19.15 17.30
N ALA A 544 14.96 -20.47 17.19
CA ALA A 544 15.87 -21.20 16.33
C ALA A 544 15.08 -21.91 15.22
N ILE A 545 15.71 -22.13 14.07
CA ILE A 545 15.12 -22.91 12.97
C ILE A 545 15.63 -24.35 13.08
N ALA A 546 14.72 -25.32 12.95
CA ALA A 546 15.06 -26.74 12.88
C ALA A 546 14.51 -27.40 11.61
N ASP A 547 15.13 -28.50 11.22
CA ASP A 547 14.58 -29.40 10.21
C ASP A 547 13.39 -30.18 10.81
N ALA A 548 12.22 -30.08 10.19
CA ALA A 548 11.01 -30.72 10.70
C ALA A 548 11.03 -32.25 10.51
N ASN A 549 12.00 -32.80 9.77
CA ASN A 549 12.08 -34.24 9.53
C ASN A 549 12.76 -35.00 10.65
N ASP A 550 13.82 -34.42 11.23
CA ASP A 550 14.68 -35.06 12.24
C ASP A 550 14.90 -34.21 13.51
N GLY A 551 14.33 -32.99 13.56
CA GLY A 551 14.42 -32.09 14.71
C GLY A 551 15.78 -31.40 14.86
N ARG A 552 16.71 -31.57 13.92
CA ARG A 552 18.05 -30.98 14.00
C ARG A 552 17.99 -29.47 13.88
N LEU A 553 18.57 -28.76 14.84
CA LEU A 553 18.76 -27.31 14.79
C LEU A 553 19.65 -26.92 13.60
N LEU A 554 19.20 -25.94 12.84
CA LEU A 554 19.89 -25.31 11.70
C LEU A 554 20.46 -23.94 12.08
N THR A 555 19.94 -23.33 13.16
CA THR A 555 20.42 -22.06 13.71
C THR A 555 20.41 -22.10 15.24
N ASP A 556 21.10 -21.14 15.85
CA ASP A 556 20.96 -20.84 17.28
C ASP A 556 19.66 -20.05 17.57
N PHE A 557 19.29 -19.94 18.85
CA PHE A 557 18.15 -19.16 19.36
C PHE A 557 18.47 -17.67 19.36
N ARG A 558 18.26 -17.00 18.22
CA ARG A 558 18.66 -15.59 18.05
C ARG A 558 17.64 -14.70 17.34
N PHE A 559 16.59 -15.30 16.76
CA PHE A 559 15.59 -14.54 16.02
C PHE A 559 14.44 -14.14 16.94
N TYR A 560 13.94 -12.92 16.80
CA TYR A 560 12.72 -12.47 17.47
C TYR A 560 11.49 -12.53 16.54
N ALA A 561 11.72 -12.56 15.23
CA ALA A 561 10.69 -12.80 14.24
C ALA A 561 11.19 -13.78 13.17
N VAL A 562 10.32 -14.72 12.78
CA VAL A 562 10.54 -15.69 11.71
C VAL A 562 9.25 -15.81 10.92
N ASN A 563 9.31 -15.51 9.63
CA ASN A 563 8.19 -15.70 8.70
C ASN A 563 8.25 -17.10 8.07
N ASP A 564 7.11 -17.54 7.55
CA ASP A 564 7.00 -18.82 6.86
C ASP A 564 7.86 -18.82 5.58
N PHE A 565 8.35 -20.01 5.22
CA PHE A 565 9.12 -20.21 4.00
C PHE A 565 8.23 -20.05 2.77
N GLN A 566 8.67 -19.19 1.85
CA GLN A 566 8.10 -19.03 0.52
C GLN A 566 9.22 -19.19 -0.51
N ASP A 567 9.05 -20.11 -1.45
CA ASP A 567 10.06 -20.43 -2.48
C ASP A 567 11.46 -20.74 -1.92
N GLY A 568 11.55 -21.44 -0.78
CA GLY A 568 12.83 -21.80 -0.16
C GLY A 568 13.50 -20.70 0.66
N LEU A 569 12.82 -19.57 0.88
CA LEU A 569 13.31 -18.44 1.68
C LEU A 569 12.36 -18.11 2.82
N ALA A 570 12.90 -17.77 3.99
CA ALA A 570 12.16 -17.19 5.10
C ALA A 570 12.77 -15.84 5.48
N SER A 571 11.93 -14.84 5.71
CA SER A 571 12.36 -13.59 6.35
C SER A 571 12.57 -13.85 7.85
N VAL A 572 13.69 -13.36 8.39
CA VAL A 572 13.99 -13.40 9.81
C VAL A 572 14.47 -12.04 10.30
N SER A 573 14.13 -11.71 11.53
CA SER A 573 14.68 -10.57 12.25
C SER A 573 15.42 -11.05 13.48
N ASP A 574 16.69 -10.65 13.60
CA ASP A 574 17.37 -10.62 14.88
C ASP A 574 17.13 -9.25 15.57
N ASP A 575 17.91 -8.95 16.61
CA ASP A 575 17.79 -7.69 17.36
C ASP A 575 18.18 -6.46 16.53
N ALA A 576 19.10 -6.64 15.58
CA ALA A 576 19.75 -5.55 14.87
C ALA A 576 19.37 -5.48 13.40
N ARG A 577 19.05 -6.61 12.77
CA ARG A 577 18.88 -6.73 11.31
C ARG A 577 17.78 -7.69 10.92
N THR A 578 17.16 -7.37 9.78
CA THR A 578 16.20 -8.22 9.09
C THR A 578 16.75 -8.66 7.74
N TYR A 579 16.64 -9.95 7.41
CA TYR A 579 17.17 -10.56 6.19
C TYR A 579 16.51 -11.90 5.85
N PHE A 580 16.71 -12.39 4.63
CA PHE A 580 16.29 -13.73 4.24
C PHE A 580 17.30 -14.80 4.67
N ILE A 581 16.79 -15.96 5.06
CA ILE A 581 17.56 -17.20 5.21
C ILE A 581 17.05 -18.26 4.22
N GLY A 582 17.95 -19.16 3.81
CA GLY A 582 17.60 -20.35 3.06
C GLY A 582 17.14 -21.49 3.97
N ARG A 583 16.70 -22.60 3.36
CA ARG A 583 16.30 -23.83 4.08
C ARG A 583 17.43 -24.43 4.92
N ASP A 584 18.69 -24.08 4.71
CA ASP A 584 19.79 -24.55 5.57
C ASP A 584 19.99 -23.68 6.82
N GLY A 585 19.12 -22.68 7.04
CA GLY A 585 19.20 -21.73 8.16
C GLY A 585 20.23 -20.62 7.96
N LYS A 586 20.97 -20.62 6.84
CA LYS A 586 21.99 -19.61 6.57
C LYS A 586 21.40 -18.40 5.85
N PRO A 587 21.99 -17.20 6.03
CA PRO A 587 21.60 -16.03 5.26
C PRO A 587 21.61 -16.32 3.76
N ALA A 588 20.52 -15.99 3.08
CA ALA A 588 20.34 -16.28 1.66
C ALA A 588 21.36 -15.47 0.82
N ALA A 589 22.14 -16.17 -0.01
CA ALA A 589 23.14 -15.54 -0.86
C ALA A 589 22.48 -14.62 -1.90
N GLY A 590 23.03 -13.41 -2.07
CA GLY A 590 22.50 -12.43 -3.04
C GLY A 590 21.26 -11.65 -2.58
N TYR A 591 20.84 -11.79 -1.32
CA TYR A 591 19.75 -11.02 -0.73
C TYR A 591 20.28 -9.95 0.25
N PRO A 592 19.61 -8.79 0.36
CA PRO A 592 20.03 -7.70 1.23
C PRO A 592 19.82 -8.04 2.71
N ARG A 593 20.49 -7.27 3.57
CA ARG A 593 20.21 -7.19 5.01
C ARG A 593 19.90 -5.74 5.34
N PHE A 594 18.86 -5.50 6.10
CA PHE A 594 18.45 -4.16 6.51
C PHE A 594 18.59 -4.01 8.01
N ASP A 595 19.10 -2.85 8.45
CA ASP A 595 19.23 -2.53 9.87
C ASP A 595 17.85 -2.17 10.44
N GLY A 596 17.51 -2.77 11.58
CA GLY A 596 16.19 -2.70 12.19
C GLY A 596 15.47 -4.05 12.20
N SER A 597 14.31 -4.04 12.85
CA SER A 597 13.50 -5.23 13.07
C SER A 597 12.27 -5.18 12.19
N GLY A 598 11.87 -6.31 11.59
CA GLY A 598 10.71 -6.32 10.72
C GLY A 598 10.60 -7.55 9.83
N THR A 599 10.04 -7.38 8.64
CA THR A 599 9.72 -8.45 7.70
C THR A 599 10.09 -8.09 6.26
N LEU A 600 10.46 -9.11 5.49
CA LEU A 600 10.74 -9.01 4.05
C LEU A 600 9.80 -9.92 3.27
N THR A 601 9.19 -9.37 2.23
CA THR A 601 8.37 -10.11 1.27
C THR A 601 8.98 -10.00 -0.12
N ARG A 602 9.04 -11.11 -0.86
CA ARG A 602 9.66 -11.18 -2.19
C ARG A 602 8.60 -11.14 -3.29
N HIS A 603 8.65 -10.13 -4.13
CA HIS A 603 7.84 -9.96 -5.34
C HIS A 603 8.73 -10.01 -6.58
N GLY A 604 9.13 -11.23 -6.97
CA GLY A 604 10.10 -11.44 -8.05
C GLY A 604 11.49 -10.88 -7.69
N ASP A 605 11.85 -9.75 -8.31
CA ASP A 605 13.11 -9.02 -8.05
C ASP A 605 12.95 -7.87 -7.06
N ILE A 606 11.71 -7.46 -6.78
CA ILE A 606 11.41 -6.44 -5.78
C ILE A 606 11.28 -7.13 -4.41
N ILE A 607 11.93 -6.54 -3.42
CA ILE A 607 11.77 -6.90 -2.01
C ILE A 607 11.02 -5.77 -1.35
N GLN A 608 9.81 -6.08 -0.85
CA GLN A 608 9.07 -5.22 0.05
C GLN A 608 9.65 -5.43 1.45
N ALA A 609 10.25 -4.38 2.00
CA ALA A 609 10.86 -4.41 3.31
C ALA A 609 10.05 -3.53 4.26
N ASN A 610 9.41 -4.13 5.26
CA ASN A 610 8.82 -3.41 6.38
C ASN A 610 9.80 -3.47 7.54
N ILE A 611 10.53 -2.39 7.78
CA ILE A 611 11.60 -2.31 8.78
C ILE A 611 11.29 -1.19 9.75
N ASP A 612 11.22 -1.50 11.04
CA ASP A 612 10.85 -0.58 12.11
C ASP A 612 9.59 0.23 11.75
N GLN A 613 8.56 -0.47 11.25
CA GLN A 613 7.27 0.11 10.87
C GLN A 613 7.33 1.10 9.68
N ARG A 614 8.40 1.06 8.87
CA ARG A 614 8.48 1.79 7.60
C ARG A 614 8.63 0.79 6.45
N THR A 615 7.67 0.83 5.52
CA THR A 615 7.71 0.01 4.31
C THR A 615 8.47 0.73 3.22
N PHE A 616 9.44 0.07 2.58
CA PHE A 616 10.13 0.55 1.39
C PHE A 616 10.39 -0.61 0.41
N TYR A 617 10.71 -0.27 -0.83
CA TYR A 617 10.90 -1.24 -1.91
C TYR A 617 12.33 -1.24 -2.41
N TYR A 618 12.94 -2.42 -2.46
CA TYR A 618 14.32 -2.63 -2.91
C TYR A 618 14.35 -3.49 -4.17
N ASP A 619 14.99 -3.00 -5.23
CA ASP A 619 15.24 -3.81 -6.43
C ASP A 619 16.57 -4.53 -6.29
N ARG A 620 16.51 -5.85 -6.17
CA ARG A 620 17.69 -6.71 -6.01
C ARG A 620 18.63 -6.67 -7.22
N ARG A 621 18.12 -6.41 -8.42
CA ARG A 621 18.94 -6.32 -9.64
C ARG A 621 19.75 -5.04 -9.67
N LEU A 622 19.16 -3.95 -9.19
CA LEU A 622 19.81 -2.64 -9.12
C LEU A 622 20.68 -2.50 -7.88
N GLY A 623 20.39 -3.28 -6.84
CA GLY A 623 21.08 -3.21 -5.57
C GLY A 623 20.68 -1.97 -4.76
N SER A 624 19.52 -1.36 -5.03
CA SER A 624 19.10 -0.08 -4.47
C SER A 624 17.62 -0.05 -4.07
N VAL A 625 17.30 0.81 -3.11
CA VAL A 625 15.91 1.20 -2.80
C VAL A 625 15.35 1.96 -4.01
N VAL A 626 14.22 1.52 -4.53
CA VAL A 626 13.51 2.17 -5.65
C VAL A 626 12.41 3.11 -5.16
N TRP A 627 11.89 2.87 -3.96
CA TRP A 627 10.93 3.78 -3.31
C TRP A 627 11.01 3.65 -1.80
N SER A 628 10.85 4.77 -1.09
CA SER A 628 10.72 4.83 0.38
C SER A 628 9.79 5.98 0.77
N PRO A 629 9.20 5.94 1.98
CA PRO A 629 8.39 7.04 2.50
C PRO A 629 9.22 8.31 2.59
N ASN A 630 8.58 9.47 2.43
CA ASN A 630 9.25 10.75 2.61
C ASN A 630 9.51 10.99 4.11
N THR A 631 10.72 11.46 4.43
CA THR A 631 11.09 11.92 5.78
C THR A 631 11.09 13.44 5.88
N THR A 632 10.72 14.13 4.81
CA THR A 632 10.65 15.58 4.73
C THR A 632 9.26 15.95 4.24
N ILE A 633 8.55 16.74 5.03
CA ILE A 633 7.17 17.17 4.79
C ILE A 633 7.22 18.68 4.54
N PRO A 634 7.13 19.11 3.28
CA PRO A 634 7.14 20.54 2.96
C PRO A 634 5.86 21.21 3.47
N LEU A 635 6.01 22.38 4.07
CA LEU A 635 4.90 23.30 4.38
C LEU A 635 4.94 24.47 3.38
N SER A 636 4.33 25.62 3.71
CA SER A 636 4.57 26.84 2.95
C SER A 636 6.00 27.33 3.19
N PRO A 637 6.79 27.65 2.14
CA PRO A 637 8.14 28.18 2.31
C PRO A 637 8.17 29.37 3.29
N PRO A 638 9.17 29.45 4.18
CA PRO A 638 10.38 28.63 4.25
C PRO A 638 10.25 27.33 5.06
N TYR A 639 9.06 27.00 5.57
CA TYR A 639 8.91 25.98 6.60
C TYR A 639 8.89 24.54 6.07
N VAL A 640 9.51 23.64 6.83
CA VAL A 640 9.56 22.20 6.57
C VAL A 640 9.51 21.43 7.88
N VAL A 641 8.90 20.25 7.90
CA VAL A 641 8.99 19.29 9.01
C VAL A 641 9.79 18.07 8.56
N LYS A 642 10.78 17.66 9.35
CA LYS A 642 11.56 16.44 9.16
C LYS A 642 11.13 15.37 10.14
N GLU A 643 10.97 14.15 9.65
CA GLU A 643 10.81 12.96 10.48
C GLU A 643 12.19 12.44 10.91
N LEU A 644 12.36 12.26 12.21
CA LEU A 644 13.54 11.68 12.83
C LEU A 644 13.17 10.40 13.57
N LYS A 645 14.10 9.45 13.63
CA LYS A 645 13.92 8.15 14.30
C LYS A 645 14.75 8.05 15.56
N TYR A 646 14.14 7.58 16.64
CA TYR A 646 14.80 7.23 17.90
C TYR A 646 14.46 5.78 18.29
N LYS A 647 15.47 4.91 18.26
CA LYS A 647 15.33 3.47 18.60
C LYS A 647 16.55 3.01 19.44
N PRO A 648 16.56 3.26 20.76
CA PRO A 648 17.68 2.91 21.63
C PRO A 648 17.81 1.39 21.89
N ASN A 649 16.71 0.64 21.80
CA ASN A 649 16.67 -0.83 21.90
C ASN A 649 15.47 -1.36 21.08
N ARG A 650 15.18 -2.67 21.14
CA ARG A 650 14.06 -3.29 20.40
C ARG A 650 12.68 -2.87 20.92
N ASP A 651 12.55 -2.62 22.21
CA ASP A 651 11.26 -2.39 22.88
C ASP A 651 10.83 -0.90 22.84
N TYR A 652 11.65 -0.01 22.28
CA TYR A 652 11.36 1.43 22.21
C TYR A 652 11.64 2.00 20.81
N LEU A 653 10.60 2.46 20.12
CA LEU A 653 10.69 3.03 18.77
C LEU A 653 9.85 4.31 18.68
N VAL A 654 10.46 5.44 18.37
CA VAL A 654 9.74 6.71 18.19
C VAL A 654 10.16 7.40 16.90
N TYR A 655 9.19 7.71 16.05
CA TYR A 655 9.32 8.68 14.95
C TYR A 655 8.78 10.03 15.43
N TYR A 656 9.58 11.08 15.34
CA TYR A 656 9.23 12.39 15.90
C TYR A 656 9.58 13.55 14.94
N PRO A 657 8.85 14.67 15.01
CA PRO A 657 9.04 15.79 14.10
C PRO A 657 10.15 16.74 14.55
N GLN A 658 10.81 17.34 13.56
CA GLN A 658 11.70 18.49 13.69
C GLN A 658 11.31 19.56 12.68
N VAL A 659 11.01 20.77 13.15
CA VAL A 659 10.71 21.93 12.29
C VAL A 659 11.97 22.66 11.84
N GLU A 660 11.95 23.14 10.60
CA GLU A 660 12.98 23.99 9.99
C GLU A 660 12.33 25.20 9.29
N GLY A 661 13.12 26.26 9.10
CA GLY A 661 12.72 27.46 8.35
C GLY A 661 12.25 28.62 9.21
N MET A 662 12.29 28.51 10.54
CA MET A 662 11.99 29.63 11.43
C MET A 662 13.09 30.69 11.37
N SER A 663 12.70 31.97 11.40
CA SER A 663 13.65 33.09 11.31
C SER A 663 14.53 33.24 12.56
N ASP A 664 14.02 32.83 13.73
CA ASP A 664 14.77 32.79 14.98
C ASP A 664 15.26 31.36 15.25
N ALA A 665 16.58 31.16 15.15
CA ALA A 665 17.22 29.86 15.35
C ALA A 665 17.09 29.35 16.80
N ALA A 666 17.09 30.24 17.81
CA ALA A 666 16.95 29.84 19.20
C ALA A 666 15.52 29.39 19.51
N ALA A 667 14.52 30.11 18.97
CA ALA A 667 13.13 29.71 19.04
C ALA A 667 12.88 28.37 18.32
N GLN A 668 13.51 28.16 17.16
CA GLN A 668 13.46 26.88 16.43
C GLN A 668 14.02 25.73 17.26
N GLU A 669 15.18 25.93 17.88
CA GLU A 669 15.81 24.91 18.71
C GLU A 669 14.95 24.58 19.94
N GLN A 670 14.38 25.60 20.59
CA GLN A 670 13.46 25.41 21.72
C GLN A 670 12.19 24.66 21.30
N ALA A 671 11.60 25.01 20.15
CA ALA A 671 10.43 24.34 19.63
C ALA A 671 10.72 22.86 19.31
N ASN A 672 11.87 22.58 18.70
CA ASN A 672 12.30 21.22 18.41
C ASN A 672 12.60 20.40 19.67
N ARG A 673 13.19 21.01 20.71
CA ARG A 673 13.35 20.34 22.01
C ARG A 673 11.99 20.00 22.62
N ARG A 674 11.03 20.93 22.56
CA ARG A 674 9.68 20.69 23.08
C ARG A 674 8.93 19.61 22.30
N LEU A 675 8.99 19.60 20.97
CA LEU A 675 8.40 18.53 20.14
C LEU A 675 9.02 17.17 20.47
N ARG A 676 10.34 17.11 20.64
CA ARG A 676 11.06 15.90 21.04
C ARG A 676 10.62 15.38 22.42
N GLU A 677 10.41 16.28 23.38
CA GLU A 677 9.90 15.93 24.72
C GLU A 677 8.46 15.41 24.65
N LEU A 678 7.58 16.10 23.93
CA LEU A 678 6.17 15.72 23.78
C LEU A 678 6.01 14.39 23.05
N ALA A 679 6.92 14.05 22.15
CA ALA A 679 6.99 12.75 21.47
C ALA A 679 7.60 11.64 22.35
N GLU A 680 7.84 11.90 23.64
CA GLU A 680 8.43 10.95 24.60
C GLU A 680 9.80 10.42 24.16
N VAL A 681 10.62 11.24 23.49
CA VAL A 681 11.97 10.83 23.10
C VAL A 681 12.92 10.99 24.29
N LYS A 682 13.04 9.93 25.09
CA LYS A 682 13.80 9.89 26.34
C LYS A 682 14.78 8.72 26.40
N PRO A 683 15.88 8.82 27.17
CA PRO A 683 16.74 7.68 27.46
C PRO A 683 15.94 6.54 28.11
N VAL A 684 16.23 5.30 27.69
CA VAL A 684 15.66 4.08 28.28
C VAL A 684 16.79 3.10 28.65
N PRO A 685 16.56 2.16 29.57
CA PRO A 685 17.49 1.08 29.85
C PRO A 685 17.89 0.32 28.57
N SER A 686 19.15 -0.11 28.47
CA SER A 686 19.64 -0.88 27.31
C SER A 686 19.12 -2.31 27.25
N GLY A 687 18.65 -2.84 28.38
CA GLY A 687 18.04 -4.16 28.48
C GLY A 687 16.58 -4.19 28.07
N GLN A 688 15.95 -5.35 28.29
CA GLN A 688 14.52 -5.55 28.08
C GLN A 688 13.71 -4.63 29.00
N LEU A 689 12.68 -4.01 28.45
CA LEU A 689 11.79 -3.11 29.18
C LEU A 689 10.60 -3.89 29.77
N GLU A 690 9.83 -3.26 30.67
CA GLU A 690 8.57 -3.80 31.21
C GLU A 690 7.38 -3.63 30.26
N SER A 691 7.55 -2.81 29.21
CA SER A 691 6.59 -2.58 28.14
C SER A 691 7.31 -2.35 26.81
N SER A 692 6.60 -2.53 25.70
CA SER A 692 7.02 -1.94 24.42
C SER A 692 6.36 -0.60 24.19
N TYR A 693 7.12 0.38 23.72
CA TYR A 693 6.63 1.70 23.38
C TYR A 693 6.89 2.02 21.90
N THR A 694 5.83 2.34 21.16
CA THR A 694 5.92 2.78 19.77
C THR A 694 5.24 4.12 19.59
N GLY A 695 5.95 5.13 19.07
CA GLY A 695 5.42 6.47 18.81
C GLY A 695 5.63 6.93 17.36
N ASP A 696 4.68 7.71 16.85
CA ASP A 696 4.71 8.35 15.53
C ASP A 696 4.06 9.74 15.60
N PHE A 697 4.03 10.45 14.48
CA PHE A 697 3.37 11.76 14.40
C PHE A 697 2.69 11.99 13.04
N GLU A 698 1.68 12.85 13.03
CA GLU A 698 1.02 13.34 11.84
C GLU A 698 0.93 14.87 11.86
N ILE A 699 0.69 15.48 10.69
CA ILE A 699 0.47 16.93 10.56
C ILE A 699 -0.97 17.16 10.10
N PRO A 700 -1.96 17.09 10.99
CA PRO A 700 -3.37 17.23 10.62
C PRO A 700 -3.71 18.62 10.07
N PHE A 701 -3.02 19.67 10.52
CA PHE A 701 -3.37 21.04 10.16
C PHE A 701 -2.14 21.97 10.11
N PHE A 702 -2.07 22.76 9.04
CA PHE A 702 -1.13 23.86 8.91
C PHE A 702 -1.80 25.01 8.14
N ARG A 703 -1.86 26.21 8.74
CA ARG A 703 -2.41 27.41 8.10
C ARG A 703 -1.78 28.66 8.71
N GLY A 704 -1.49 29.64 7.86
CA GLY A 704 -0.85 30.89 8.30
C GLY A 704 0.54 30.58 8.83
N SER A 705 0.73 30.72 10.14
CA SER A 705 1.93 30.26 10.85
C SER A 705 1.68 29.19 11.90
N LEU A 706 0.42 28.78 12.11
CA LEU A 706 0.09 27.70 13.02
C LEU A 706 0.36 26.33 12.38
N LEU A 707 1.23 25.56 13.03
CA LEU A 707 1.44 24.15 12.79
C LEU A 707 0.80 23.35 13.93
N VAL A 708 -0.15 22.49 13.59
CA VAL A 708 -0.69 21.49 14.52
C VAL A 708 -0.03 20.16 14.22
N VAL A 709 0.68 19.63 15.21
CA VAL A 709 1.34 18.31 15.14
C VAL A 709 0.59 17.37 16.05
N GLU A 710 0.11 16.26 15.48
CA GLU A 710 -0.43 15.14 16.24
C GLU A 710 0.71 14.20 16.61
N LEU A 711 0.87 13.89 17.89
CA LEU A 711 1.84 12.94 18.41
C LEU A 711 1.04 11.77 18.99
N ASN A 712 1.17 10.61 18.35
CA ASN A 712 0.49 9.39 18.75
C ASN A 712 1.50 8.34 19.20
N ALA A 713 1.14 7.54 20.19
CA ALA A 713 1.97 6.42 20.61
C ALA A 713 1.12 5.31 21.22
N TYR A 714 1.75 4.17 21.44
CA TYR A 714 1.15 2.99 22.05
C TYR A 714 2.15 2.37 23.03
N ASP A 715 1.76 2.31 24.29
CA ASP A 715 2.52 1.67 25.35
C ASP A 715 1.86 0.34 25.71
N TYR A 716 2.57 -0.77 25.51
CA TYR A 716 2.08 -2.12 25.75
C TYR A 716 2.89 -2.78 26.85
N PRO A 717 2.42 -2.72 28.12
CA PRO A 717 2.99 -3.52 29.20
C PRO A 717 2.91 -5.01 28.86
N TRP A 718 4.01 -5.73 29.06
CA TRP A 718 4.03 -7.16 28.70
C TRP A 718 2.98 -7.95 29.47
N GLY A 719 2.24 -8.80 28.76
CA GLY A 719 1.19 -9.63 29.34
C GLY A 719 -0.14 -8.91 29.62
N ALA A 720 -0.24 -7.60 29.34
CA ALA A 720 -1.51 -6.90 29.39
C ALA A 720 -2.46 -7.39 28.29
N ALA A 721 -3.79 -7.30 28.53
CA ALA A 721 -4.79 -7.67 27.53
C ALA A 721 -4.74 -6.77 26.28
N HIS A 722 -4.40 -5.50 26.47
CA HIS A 722 -4.11 -4.53 25.43
C HIS A 722 -3.16 -3.46 26.01
N GLY A 723 -2.55 -2.67 25.12
CA GLY A 723 -1.76 -1.50 25.49
C GLY A 723 -2.63 -0.25 25.57
N MET A 724 -2.02 0.86 25.95
CA MET A 724 -2.68 2.15 26.07
C MET A 724 -2.18 3.09 24.98
N PRO A 725 -3.06 3.54 24.05
CA PRO A 725 -2.69 4.57 23.11
C PRO A 725 -2.62 5.92 23.83
N THR A 726 -1.69 6.76 23.40
CA THR A 726 -1.58 8.15 23.83
C THR A 726 -1.72 9.06 22.63
N LEU A 727 -2.40 10.19 22.81
CA LEU A 727 -2.58 11.22 21.78
C LEU A 727 -2.31 12.58 22.41
N VAL A 728 -1.47 13.38 21.75
CA VAL A 728 -1.12 14.74 22.15
C VAL A 728 -1.07 15.61 20.90
N TYR A 729 -1.69 16.79 20.94
CA TYR A 729 -1.57 17.78 19.86
C TYR A 729 -0.74 18.98 20.32
N ALA A 730 0.30 19.29 19.54
CA ALA A 730 1.11 20.48 19.73
C ALA A 730 0.68 21.59 18.76
N HIS A 731 0.39 22.77 19.30
CA HIS A 731 -0.05 23.96 18.55
C HIS A 731 1.08 24.98 18.47
N LEU A 732 1.95 24.85 17.47
CA LEU A 732 3.19 25.63 17.34
C LEU A 732 3.01 26.79 16.35
N ASP A 733 3.26 28.02 16.78
CA ASP A 733 3.43 29.17 15.88
C ASP A 733 4.87 29.22 15.34
N LEU A 734 5.03 28.94 14.05
CA LEU A 734 6.34 28.92 13.37
C LEU A 734 6.97 30.31 13.21
N LYS A 735 6.27 31.41 13.49
CA LYS A 735 6.87 32.75 13.47
C LYS A 735 7.75 33.02 14.69
N ASN A 736 7.34 32.55 15.86
CA ASN A 736 7.96 32.92 17.14
C ASN A 736 8.31 31.71 18.03
N GLY A 737 7.92 30.49 17.64
CA GLY A 737 8.20 29.26 18.39
C GLY A 737 7.28 29.01 19.58
N ARG A 738 6.21 29.79 19.75
CA ARG A 738 5.27 29.67 20.87
C ARG A 738 4.37 28.46 20.67
N PHE A 739 4.14 27.71 21.76
CA PHE A 739 3.11 26.68 21.83
C PHE A 739 1.86 27.26 22.48
N TYR A 740 0.70 27.05 21.87
CA TYR A 740 -0.58 27.50 22.43
C TYR A 740 -1.27 26.40 23.23
N GLU A 741 -1.88 26.82 24.35
CA GLU A 741 -2.79 26.03 25.15
C GLU A 741 -4.24 26.41 24.85
N LEU A 742 -5.21 25.60 25.32
CA LEU A 742 -6.64 25.82 25.06
C LEU A 742 -7.08 27.23 25.47
N LYS A 743 -6.61 27.70 26.64
CA LYS A 743 -6.92 29.03 27.18
C LYS A 743 -6.48 30.18 26.27
N ASP A 744 -5.44 30.00 25.46
CA ASP A 744 -4.89 31.06 24.59
C ASP A 744 -5.84 31.41 23.42
N LEU A 745 -6.85 30.58 23.17
CA LEU A 745 -7.86 30.81 22.12
C LEU A 745 -8.96 31.79 22.57
N PHE A 746 -9.10 32.00 23.88
CA PHE A 746 -10.25 32.68 24.47
C PHE A 746 -9.86 34.00 25.13
N LEU A 747 -10.84 34.90 25.26
CA LEU A 747 -10.69 36.19 25.92
C LEU A 747 -10.21 36.00 27.37
N PRO A 748 -9.20 36.77 27.83
CA PRO A 748 -8.74 36.70 29.22
C PRO A 748 -9.89 36.91 30.22
N GLY A 749 -10.05 35.98 31.16
CA GLY A 749 -11.12 36.02 32.17
C GLY A 749 -12.51 35.56 31.69
N SER A 750 -12.65 35.14 30.44
CA SER A 750 -13.88 34.49 29.97
C SER A 750 -14.06 33.11 30.63
N ASP A 751 -15.31 32.71 30.84
CA ASP A 751 -15.66 31.37 31.35
C ASP A 751 -15.82 30.37 30.19
N TYR A 752 -14.77 30.25 29.37
CA TYR A 752 -14.78 29.39 28.19
C TYR A 752 -14.98 27.92 28.57
N ALA A 753 -14.41 27.46 29.69
CA ALA A 753 -14.54 26.08 30.14
C ALA A 753 -16.01 25.72 30.40
N LYS A 754 -16.78 26.61 31.05
CA LYS A 754 -18.22 26.41 31.22
C LYS A 754 -18.96 26.44 29.88
N LYS A 755 -18.68 27.40 29.00
CA LYS A 755 -19.30 27.48 27.67
C LYS A 755 -19.09 26.19 26.86
N LEU A 756 -17.86 25.68 26.83
CA LEU A 756 -17.53 24.42 26.17
C LEU A 756 -18.21 23.23 26.86
N SER A 757 -18.32 23.27 28.19
CA SER A 757 -19.03 22.23 28.96
C SER A 757 -20.51 22.14 28.60
N ASP A 758 -21.15 23.29 28.46
CA ASP A 758 -22.56 23.36 28.11
C ASP A 758 -22.80 22.81 26.69
N ILE A 759 -21.92 23.14 25.72
CA ILE A 759 -22.02 22.64 24.33
C ILE A 759 -21.83 21.13 24.26
N VAL A 760 -20.73 20.61 24.84
CA VAL A 760 -20.44 19.16 24.81
C VAL A 760 -21.50 18.38 25.58
N GLY A 761 -21.95 18.88 26.73
CA GLY A 761 -23.03 18.28 27.50
C GLY A 761 -24.34 18.19 26.72
N GLU A 762 -24.66 19.15 25.85
CA GLU A 762 -25.82 19.05 24.96
C GLU A 762 -25.60 18.07 23.80
N GLN A 763 -24.40 18.03 23.19
CA GLN A 763 -24.09 17.04 22.16
C GLN A 763 -24.28 15.60 22.69
N ILE A 764 -23.75 15.30 23.89
CA ILE A 764 -23.89 13.98 24.52
C ILE A 764 -25.36 13.60 24.75
N LYS A 765 -26.23 14.56 25.08
CA LYS A 765 -27.65 14.29 25.33
C LYS A 765 -28.49 14.11 24.07
N THR A 766 -28.10 14.78 22.98
CA THR A 766 -28.97 14.99 21.82
C THR A 766 -28.50 14.29 20.56
N ASP A 767 -27.22 13.89 20.49
CA ASP A 767 -26.64 13.27 19.32
C ASP A 767 -26.37 11.76 19.57
N PRO A 768 -27.13 10.85 18.91
CA PRO A 768 -27.01 9.41 19.10
C PRO A 768 -25.63 8.84 18.77
N GLN A 769 -24.78 9.58 18.05
CA GLN A 769 -23.41 9.13 17.80
C GLN A 769 -22.62 8.93 19.10
N TYR A 770 -23.04 9.56 20.21
CA TYR A 770 -22.39 9.48 21.52
C TYR A 770 -23.06 8.48 22.49
N ASP A 771 -23.99 7.65 22.04
CA ASP A 771 -24.71 6.66 22.87
C ASP A 771 -23.79 5.59 23.48
N PHE A 772 -22.56 5.44 22.95
CA PHE A 772 -21.55 4.52 23.48
C PHE A 772 -20.88 4.99 24.77
N LEU A 773 -21.08 6.25 25.17
CA LEU A 773 -20.45 6.82 26.37
C LEU A 773 -20.99 6.19 27.66
N PHE A 774 -20.14 6.14 28.68
CA PHE A 774 -20.56 5.65 29.99
C PHE A 774 -21.59 6.60 30.62
N PRO A 775 -22.72 6.08 31.14
CA PRO A 775 -23.72 6.89 31.83
C PRO A 775 -23.08 7.72 32.96
N ASP A 776 -23.47 9.00 33.05
CA ASP A 776 -23.01 9.96 34.06
C ASP A 776 -21.49 10.21 34.15
N SER A 777 -20.70 9.78 33.15
CA SER A 777 -19.23 9.92 33.17
C SER A 777 -18.75 11.34 32.88
N TYR A 778 -19.48 12.10 32.05
CA TYR A 778 -19.11 13.45 31.67
C TYR A 778 -19.26 14.45 32.82
N LYS A 779 -18.16 15.10 33.21
CA LYS A 779 -18.11 16.07 34.33
C LYS A 779 -17.85 17.53 33.91
N GLY A 780 -17.91 17.82 32.62
CA GLY A 780 -17.53 19.12 32.06
C GLY A 780 -16.11 19.14 31.48
N ILE A 781 -15.76 20.26 30.86
CA ILE A 781 -14.47 20.52 30.22
C ILE A 781 -13.50 21.14 31.22
N LYS A 782 -12.29 20.59 31.29
CA LYS A 782 -11.18 21.13 32.10
C LYS A 782 -10.55 22.35 31.40
N PRO A 783 -9.99 23.34 32.12
CA PRO A 783 -9.28 24.46 31.51
C PRO A 783 -8.13 24.05 30.57
N ASP A 784 -7.51 22.91 30.84
CA ASP A 784 -6.43 22.29 30.08
C ASP A 784 -6.88 21.05 29.28
N GLN A 785 -8.18 20.96 28.96
CA GLN A 785 -8.72 19.83 28.19
C GLN A 785 -7.92 19.61 26.89
N PRO A 786 -7.52 18.37 26.58
CA PRO A 786 -6.89 18.06 25.31
C PRO A 786 -7.77 18.45 24.11
N PHE A 787 -7.15 19.08 23.13
CA PHE A 787 -7.85 19.63 21.98
C PHE A 787 -6.98 19.66 20.73
N TYR A 788 -7.61 19.88 19.58
CA TYR A 788 -6.96 20.38 18.38
C TYR A 788 -7.86 21.37 17.65
N VAL A 789 -7.29 22.12 16.71
CA VAL A 789 -8.05 23.06 15.87
C VAL A 789 -7.97 22.69 14.40
N THR A 790 -9.03 23.04 13.69
CA THR A 790 -9.12 22.99 12.23
C THR A 790 -9.41 24.41 11.71
N ALA A 791 -9.66 24.54 10.41
CA ALA A 791 -9.94 25.82 9.77
C ALA A 791 -11.17 26.56 10.36
N ASP A 792 -12.12 25.81 10.89
CA ASP A 792 -13.49 26.27 11.16
C ASP A 792 -14.03 25.79 12.52
N ALA A 793 -13.30 24.90 13.21
CA ALA A 793 -13.75 24.34 14.48
C ALA A 793 -12.62 24.03 15.47
N LEU A 794 -13.00 24.07 16.74
CA LEU A 794 -12.31 23.48 17.88
C LEU A 794 -12.78 22.03 18.05
N HIS A 795 -11.86 21.12 18.30
CA HIS A 795 -12.16 19.72 18.60
C HIS A 795 -11.62 19.38 19.99
N LEU A 796 -12.49 18.94 20.90
CA LEU A 796 -12.11 18.51 22.24
C LEU A 796 -12.14 16.99 22.30
N TYR A 797 -11.13 16.36 22.87
CA TYR A 797 -11.10 14.90 23.00
C TYR A 797 -10.81 14.44 24.42
N PHE A 798 -11.20 13.20 24.68
CA PHE A 798 -11.04 12.50 25.95
C PHE A 798 -10.13 11.29 25.77
N GLN A 799 -9.39 10.94 26.82
CA GLN A 799 -8.51 9.77 26.79
C GLN A 799 -9.34 8.47 26.80
N PRO A 800 -8.80 7.34 26.31
CA PRO A 800 -9.47 6.05 26.42
C PRO A 800 -9.87 5.77 27.86
N TYR A 801 -11.06 5.20 28.06
CA TYR A 801 -11.69 4.95 29.37
C TYR A 801 -12.13 6.19 30.18
N GLU A 802 -11.84 7.42 29.74
CA GLU A 802 -12.20 8.62 30.53
C GLU A 802 -13.73 8.81 30.61
N ILE A 803 -14.42 8.70 29.48
CA ILE A 803 -15.89 8.84 29.39
C ILE A 803 -16.59 7.75 28.56
N GLY A 804 -15.84 6.82 27.99
CA GLY A 804 -16.36 5.75 27.14
C GLY A 804 -15.44 4.53 27.11
N PRO A 805 -15.89 3.40 26.56
CA PRO A 805 -15.10 2.17 26.49
C PRO A 805 -13.86 2.34 25.59
N TYR A 806 -12.85 1.49 25.77
CA TYR A 806 -11.63 1.50 24.95
C TYR A 806 -11.90 1.43 23.44
N ALA A 807 -12.92 0.67 23.03
CA ALA A 807 -13.31 0.53 21.63
C ALA A 807 -13.74 1.86 20.98
N ALA A 808 -14.12 2.87 21.79
CA ALA A 808 -14.43 4.21 21.30
C ALA A 808 -13.16 5.05 20.99
N GLY A 809 -11.97 4.56 21.34
CA GLY A 809 -10.71 5.27 21.14
C GLY A 809 -10.64 6.56 21.96
N PHE A 810 -10.54 7.70 21.26
CA PHE A 810 -10.53 9.04 21.84
C PHE A 810 -11.85 9.75 21.52
N PRO A 811 -12.89 9.67 22.38
CA PRO A 811 -14.15 10.36 22.16
C PRO A 811 -13.89 11.85 21.87
N THR A 812 -14.32 12.32 20.70
CA THR A 812 -14.00 13.66 20.19
C THR A 812 -15.28 14.44 19.88
N PHE A 813 -15.32 15.69 20.29
CA PHE A 813 -16.45 16.61 20.14
C PHE A 813 -16.07 17.78 19.25
N HIS A 814 -16.82 17.94 18.17
CA HIS A 814 -16.64 19.00 17.19
C HIS A 814 -17.44 20.24 17.60
N ILE A 815 -16.76 21.39 17.72
CA ILE A 815 -17.36 22.67 18.11
C ILE A 815 -17.00 23.74 17.07
N PRO A 816 -17.92 24.08 16.15
CA PRO A 816 -17.70 25.16 15.19
C PRO A 816 -17.39 26.49 15.89
N PHE A 817 -16.40 27.24 15.40
CA PHE A 817 -16.02 28.53 16.00
C PHE A 817 -17.16 29.55 16.02
N ASP A 818 -18.14 29.40 15.13
CA ASP A 818 -19.36 30.21 15.11
C ASP A 818 -20.17 30.13 16.41
N GLN A 819 -20.10 29.02 17.14
CA GLN A 819 -20.74 28.86 18.46
C GLN A 819 -19.94 29.51 19.60
N LEU A 820 -18.70 29.92 19.33
CA LEU A 820 -17.73 30.42 20.31
C LEU A 820 -17.34 31.89 20.10
N ARG A 821 -17.97 32.60 19.13
CA ARG A 821 -17.61 33.98 18.76
C ARG A 821 -17.64 34.98 19.92
N ASP A 822 -18.48 34.75 20.92
CA ASP A 822 -18.62 35.59 22.11
C ASP A 822 -17.48 35.43 23.13
N VAL A 823 -16.73 34.33 23.05
CA VAL A 823 -15.65 33.99 24.00
C VAL A 823 -14.26 33.90 23.36
N ILE A 824 -14.16 33.79 22.03
CA ILE A 824 -12.88 33.75 21.30
C ILE A 824 -12.16 35.10 21.36
N ASP A 825 -10.85 35.09 21.63
CA ASP A 825 -10.01 36.28 21.46
C ASP A 825 -9.57 36.41 20.00
N ALA A 826 -10.43 37.02 19.18
CA ALA A 826 -10.14 37.25 17.76
C ALA A 826 -8.92 38.17 17.52
N ASN A 827 -8.47 38.89 18.55
CA ASN A 827 -7.26 39.71 18.51
C ASN A 827 -6.03 39.00 19.09
N GLY A 828 -6.22 37.85 19.71
CA GLY A 828 -5.18 37.04 20.34
C GLY A 828 -4.23 36.42 19.32
N GLU A 829 -3.01 36.13 19.77
CA GLU A 829 -1.97 35.56 18.91
C GLU A 829 -2.37 34.18 18.36
N PHE A 830 -3.03 33.35 19.18
CA PHE A 830 -3.45 32.02 18.74
C PHE A 830 -4.45 32.10 17.58
N TRP A 831 -5.53 32.87 17.71
CA TRP A 831 -6.50 33.06 16.62
C TRP A 831 -5.85 33.60 15.34
N LYS A 832 -5.03 34.67 15.46
CA LYS A 832 -4.32 35.30 14.34
C LYS A 832 -3.27 34.43 13.66
N SER A 833 -2.84 33.35 14.30
CA SER A 833 -1.85 32.46 13.71
C SER A 833 -2.41 31.65 12.53
N PHE A 834 -3.74 31.48 12.44
CA PHE A 834 -4.40 30.69 11.39
C PHE A 834 -5.68 31.32 10.79
N HIS A 835 -6.14 32.47 11.30
CA HIS A 835 -7.16 33.35 10.72
C HIS A 835 -6.57 34.72 10.39
#